data_AF-A0A534E6Q2-F1
#
_entry.id   AF-A0A534E6Q2-F1
#
_cell.length_a   1.000
_cell.length_b   1.000
_cell.length_c   1.000
_cell.angle_alpha   90.00
_cell.angle_beta   90.00
_cell.angle_gamma   90.00
#
_symmetry.space_group_name_H-M   'P 1'
#
loop_
_entity.id
_entity.type
_entity.pdbx_description
1 polymer ?
#
loop_
_entity_poly.entity_id
_entity_poly.type
_entity_poly.pdbx_seq_one_letter_code
_entity_poly.pdbx_strand_id
1 'polypeptide(L)'
;MLLALGMLLGCASALGAQFEAGAPQPSSRLVWSSDATLPSRFISAHGRRAALFGYSENGLEAWAYPVQILNGYRVSFRQQGAATEIEGQAILRRITYSPQGVTRAYVGPDFVVREELFVPLELPGATVSYQIEGARPVDVLVRFTPVLDLMWPASIGGQESVWDASASAYILSEPLHRFTARVGSPDIVAHDDTVNATQRLSRSPGLAFTLRPGRDRRTVQVVIAGGTAAEDTAAIAGKLLEHSGSLERAAADHYSELLDRALQIETPDPLVNRALAWSEIALDQAWVCNVDLGCGLIAGYGPSRKARRPQYDWFFAGDGMIATRALLAAGEYDRAREELEFILKYQDPRTGMVWHELTQSARYLDWTKYPYLYIHVDLSFDFLNTVDEYFSTTGDRGFVKDHWKALESAYGYCRSLLDPHDGLPRIPRDKEGANEQDPLGDELALSASWVAASASYADLAAAAGHAAGAQQARRTSEQARHAVTERYWDARHGVWISAHTRSGAPVTDPDLNPAALIQNSLLTAGQRDSLLDRLASADFQADWGTRSKAVSAASYDPNAYASGSVWALGTSGIAGTYWSAHRPLTALAVWNALLPWSSLDSLGHMHEVLAGDLYHPEVESVPEQTWSSASFLTATVEGLLGLKVQGASGRVSFAPHLPPAWSAVTVRHVRVKGSDLTFHVTQLPGEVRLQAENAGAPVTMLFDPEIPLGARLRNALLDDRPVAALLEPNLEDTHVRLELTVPHGGTRLEIVYQGGVAILPAPPRPEIGDSSAAIKFTGVSLAGRLLTLELDHPTSTASAFELRTPWVIASEQGATMEAVSPGHYRFTVGALTTAGAPGAYQHGRVTVAFAAVDGYRSQGERLMSRQSGVSLSRRDFIGTGLVAGIGTALAGPPAAAEPAGSPPPLITKAIPSSGQRLATIGIATDTFGESARDEIRAELERMSELGASVIDTAAAY
;
A
#
# COMPACT_ATOMS: atom_id res chain seq x y z
N MET A 1 19.55 -46.11 -45.29
CA MET A 1 19.33 -45.95 -43.84
C MET A 1 20.03 -44.73 -43.23
N LEU A 2 21.25 -44.34 -43.62
CA LEU A 2 21.96 -43.21 -42.99
C LEU A 2 21.48 -41.79 -43.37
N LEU A 3 20.85 -41.56 -44.53
CA LEU A 3 20.29 -40.24 -44.88
C LEU A 3 18.97 -39.90 -44.17
N ALA A 4 18.18 -40.88 -43.74
CA ALA A 4 16.89 -40.63 -43.09
C ALA A 4 17.03 -40.12 -41.64
N LEU A 5 18.13 -40.48 -40.96
CA LEU A 5 18.40 -40.03 -39.59
C LEU A 5 18.81 -38.55 -39.54
N GLY A 6 19.50 -38.05 -40.57
CA GLY A 6 19.95 -36.65 -40.63
C GLY A 6 18.81 -35.64 -40.77
N MET A 7 17.74 -35.98 -41.50
CA MET A 7 16.58 -35.07 -41.65
C MET A 7 15.70 -35.01 -40.40
N LEU A 8 15.61 -36.09 -39.61
CA LEU A 8 14.84 -36.09 -38.37
C LEU A 8 15.51 -35.28 -37.24
N LEU A 9 16.85 -35.25 -37.16
CA LEU A 9 17.54 -34.33 -36.24
C LEU A 9 17.47 -32.86 -36.72
N GLY A 10 17.47 -32.60 -38.02
CA GLY A 10 17.35 -31.23 -38.57
C GLY A 10 16.00 -30.56 -38.27
N CYS A 11 14.90 -31.32 -38.31
CA CYS A 11 13.57 -30.79 -37.99
C CYS A 11 13.36 -30.54 -36.49
N ALA A 12 13.98 -31.33 -35.60
CA ALA A 12 13.89 -31.10 -34.16
C ALA A 12 14.58 -29.78 -33.73
N SER A 13 15.72 -29.44 -34.34
CA SER A 13 16.40 -28.15 -34.11
C SER A 13 15.65 -26.95 -34.70
N ALA A 14 14.89 -27.13 -35.78
CA ALA A 14 14.09 -26.06 -36.39
C ALA A 14 12.79 -25.75 -35.63
N LEU A 15 12.23 -26.73 -34.90
CA LEU A 15 11.04 -26.55 -34.05
C LEU A 15 11.36 -25.98 -32.67
N GLY A 16 12.59 -26.18 -32.15
CA GLY A 16 13.06 -25.47 -30.95
C GLY A 16 13.35 -23.99 -31.20
N ALA A 17 13.91 -23.65 -32.37
CA ALA A 17 14.33 -22.28 -32.71
C ALA A 17 13.19 -21.32 -33.12
N GLN A 18 11.91 -21.75 -33.06
CA GLN A 18 10.75 -20.89 -33.36
C GLN A 18 9.96 -20.45 -32.12
N PHE A 19 10.43 -20.80 -30.92
CA PHE A 19 9.96 -20.21 -29.65
C PHE A 19 10.91 -19.15 -29.06
N GLU A 20 12.03 -18.84 -29.72
CA GLU A 20 12.87 -17.67 -29.43
C GLU A 20 12.48 -16.45 -30.30
N ALA A 21 11.18 -16.25 -30.51
CA ALA A 21 10.64 -15.00 -31.03
C ALA A 21 10.71 -13.92 -29.95
N GLY A 22 11.93 -13.42 -29.70
CA GLY A 22 12.25 -12.25 -28.88
C GLY A 22 11.33 -12.01 -27.69
N ALA A 23 11.50 -12.78 -26.61
CA ALA A 23 10.97 -12.37 -25.32
C ALA A 23 11.47 -10.93 -25.04
N PRO A 24 10.58 -9.96 -24.78
CA PRO A 24 11.01 -8.61 -24.45
C PRO A 24 11.92 -8.68 -23.22
N GLN A 25 13.06 -7.95 -23.25
CA GLN A 25 13.98 -7.78 -22.11
C GLN A 25 13.19 -7.59 -20.81
N PRO A 26 13.55 -8.20 -19.66
CA PRO A 26 12.75 -8.14 -18.44
C PRO A 26 12.29 -6.72 -18.08
N SER A 27 13.22 -5.75 -18.16
CA SER A 27 12.98 -4.31 -17.99
C SER A 27 11.88 -3.73 -18.89
N SER A 28 11.78 -4.17 -20.15
CA SER A 28 10.77 -3.69 -21.10
C SER A 28 9.33 -4.14 -20.79
N ARG A 29 9.15 -5.19 -19.96
CA ARG A 29 7.83 -5.60 -19.46
C ARG A 29 7.33 -4.72 -18.30
N LEU A 30 8.25 -4.05 -17.62
CA LEU A 30 7.99 -3.18 -16.47
C LEU A 30 7.76 -1.72 -16.85
N VAL A 31 8.08 -1.33 -18.09
CA VAL A 31 7.81 0.02 -18.60
C VAL A 31 6.31 0.32 -18.51
N TRP A 32 5.99 1.35 -17.72
CA TRP A 32 4.68 1.96 -17.74
C TRP A 32 4.66 3.11 -18.74
N SER A 33 3.50 3.37 -19.33
CA SER A 33 3.29 4.58 -20.11
C SER A 33 1.85 5.03 -20.02
N SER A 34 1.64 6.34 -19.86
CA SER A 34 0.31 6.94 -19.82
C SER A 34 0.25 8.14 -20.76
N ASP A 35 -0.78 8.15 -21.60
CA ASP A 35 -1.18 9.31 -22.41
C ASP A 35 -2.17 10.22 -21.63
N ALA A 36 -2.63 9.78 -20.45
CA ALA A 36 -3.40 10.58 -19.51
C ALA A 36 -2.46 11.51 -18.70
N THR A 37 -1.79 12.41 -19.41
CA THR A 37 -0.81 13.37 -18.87
C THR A 37 -1.47 14.60 -18.26
N LEU A 38 -2.48 14.37 -17.41
CA LEU A 38 -3.11 15.44 -16.64
C LEU A 38 -2.07 16.10 -15.71
N PRO A 39 -2.28 17.37 -15.30
CA PRO A 39 -1.30 18.13 -14.52
C PRO A 39 -0.89 17.48 -13.18
N SER A 40 -1.77 16.60 -12.70
CA SER A 40 -1.78 15.90 -11.42
C SER A 40 -1.11 14.52 -11.43
N ARG A 41 -0.18 14.22 -12.34
CA ARG A 41 0.69 13.04 -12.22
C ARG A 41 2.03 13.36 -11.58
N PHE A 42 2.34 12.67 -10.48
CA PHE A 42 3.62 12.67 -9.81
C PHE A 42 4.64 11.96 -10.69
N ILE A 43 5.79 12.59 -10.80
CA ILE A 43 6.94 12.13 -11.55
C ILE A 43 8.06 12.05 -10.52
N SER A 44 8.75 10.92 -10.47
CA SER A 44 9.96 10.75 -9.67
C SER A 44 11.01 10.01 -10.48
N ALA A 45 12.26 10.41 -10.29
CA ALA A 45 13.44 9.70 -10.76
C ALA A 45 14.43 9.64 -9.59
N HIS A 46 14.87 8.42 -9.28
CA HIS A 46 15.44 8.06 -7.98
C HIS A 46 16.92 7.72 -8.07
N GLY A 47 17.67 8.09 -7.04
CA GLY A 47 19.01 7.60 -6.76
C GLY A 47 19.27 7.61 -5.27
N ARG A 48 20.30 6.91 -4.81
CA ARG A 48 20.57 6.77 -3.37
C ARG A 48 21.02 8.08 -2.73
N ARG A 49 21.43 9.09 -3.52
CA ARG A 49 22.04 10.33 -3.03
C ARG A 49 21.39 11.60 -3.58
N ALA A 50 20.41 11.44 -4.45
CA ALA A 50 19.71 12.52 -5.13
C ALA A 50 18.37 12.01 -5.65
N ALA A 51 17.45 12.93 -5.91
CA ALA A 51 16.21 12.62 -6.60
C ALA A 51 15.69 13.85 -7.35
N LEU A 52 14.88 13.61 -8.38
CA LEU A 52 14.20 14.64 -9.14
C LEU A 52 12.72 14.28 -9.22
N PHE A 53 11.86 15.03 -8.54
CA PHE A 53 10.43 14.70 -8.46
C PHE A 53 9.50 15.90 -8.40
N GLY A 54 8.20 15.66 -8.61
CA GLY A 54 7.15 16.66 -8.50
C GLY A 54 6.01 16.46 -9.50
N TYR A 55 5.09 17.42 -9.54
CA TYR A 55 3.94 17.43 -10.44
C TYR A 55 4.19 18.30 -11.67
N SER A 56 3.68 17.89 -12.83
CA SER A 56 3.82 18.66 -14.08
C SER A 56 3.22 20.08 -14.00
N GLU A 57 2.21 20.30 -13.14
CA GLU A 57 1.63 21.62 -12.88
C GLU A 57 2.55 22.56 -12.10
N ASN A 58 3.26 22.02 -11.11
CA ASN A 58 4.09 22.78 -10.18
C ASN A 58 5.53 22.93 -10.69
N GLY A 59 5.97 22.03 -11.57
CA GLY A 59 7.37 21.83 -11.92
C GLY A 59 8.03 20.83 -10.98
N LEU A 60 9.24 20.39 -11.35
CA LEU A 60 10.00 19.43 -10.55
C LEU A 60 10.94 20.16 -9.57
N GLU A 61 11.23 19.52 -8.45
CA GLU A 61 12.30 19.91 -7.54
C GLU A 61 13.43 18.88 -7.57
N ALA A 62 14.67 19.36 -7.38
CA ALA A 62 15.86 18.53 -7.45
C ALA A 62 16.60 18.57 -6.12
N TRP A 63 16.87 17.38 -5.59
CA TRP A 63 17.54 17.14 -4.32
C TRP A 63 18.87 16.44 -4.54
N ALA A 64 19.88 16.83 -3.77
CA ALA A 64 21.16 16.12 -3.62
C ALA A 64 21.44 16.09 -2.11
N TYR A 65 21.23 14.94 -1.48
CA TYR A 65 20.88 14.89 -0.06
C TYR A 65 21.99 15.42 0.85
N PRO A 66 21.66 16.28 1.85
CA PRO A 66 20.33 16.72 2.28
C PRO A 66 19.88 18.10 1.72
N VAL A 67 20.41 18.54 0.57
CA VAL A 67 20.23 19.89 0.02
C VAL A 67 19.20 19.91 -1.12
N GLN A 68 18.23 20.83 -1.04
CA GLN A 68 17.39 21.19 -2.18
C GLN A 68 18.16 22.16 -3.09
N ILE A 69 18.42 21.77 -4.33
CA ILE A 69 19.16 22.59 -5.30
C ILE A 69 18.23 23.63 -5.92
N LEU A 70 17.09 23.17 -6.43
CA LEU A 70 16.11 23.98 -7.14
C LEU A 70 14.68 23.48 -6.90
N ASN A 71 13.71 24.35 -7.20
CA ASN A 71 12.28 24.03 -7.21
C ASN A 71 11.62 24.65 -8.47
N GLY A 72 10.51 24.08 -8.92
CA GLY A 72 9.71 24.60 -10.02
C GLY A 72 10.38 24.49 -11.38
N TYR A 73 11.19 23.45 -11.60
CA TYR A 73 11.81 23.13 -12.89
C TYR A 73 10.73 22.88 -13.95
N ARG A 74 10.69 23.74 -14.97
CA ARG A 74 9.74 23.70 -16.08
C ARG A 74 10.44 23.96 -17.40
N VAL A 75 9.84 23.48 -18.48
CA VAL A 75 10.32 23.68 -19.85
C VAL A 75 9.27 24.29 -20.76
N SER A 76 9.75 25.15 -21.65
CA SER A 76 9.01 25.71 -22.77
C SER A 76 9.84 25.59 -24.04
N PHE A 77 9.18 25.52 -25.20
CA PHE A 77 9.83 25.24 -26.48
C PHE A 77 9.59 26.37 -27.47
N ARG A 78 10.65 26.83 -28.15
CA ARG A 78 10.56 27.90 -29.15
C ARG A 78 11.24 27.47 -30.44
N GLN A 79 10.48 27.39 -31.52
CA GLN A 79 11.06 27.16 -32.84
C GLN A 79 11.84 28.37 -33.32
N GLN A 80 12.94 28.16 -34.04
CA GLN A 80 13.67 29.28 -34.64
C GLN A 80 12.79 30.03 -35.66
N GLY A 81 12.72 31.34 -35.49
CA GLY A 81 11.83 32.24 -36.26
C GLY A 81 10.44 32.45 -35.66
N ALA A 82 10.04 31.70 -34.62
CA ALA A 82 8.82 31.97 -33.87
C ALA A 82 9.03 33.09 -32.83
N ALA A 83 8.03 33.95 -32.66
CA ALA A 83 8.06 35.05 -31.69
C ALA A 83 7.58 34.65 -30.28
N THR A 84 6.93 33.49 -30.15
CA THR A 84 6.30 33.01 -28.92
C THR A 84 6.82 31.63 -28.53
N GLU A 85 6.95 31.41 -27.23
CA GLU A 85 7.23 30.10 -26.62
C GLU A 85 5.95 29.28 -26.48
N ILE A 86 6.10 27.95 -26.50
CA ILE A 86 5.04 26.99 -26.21
C ILE A 86 5.38 26.34 -24.87
N GLU A 87 4.56 26.59 -23.85
CA GLU A 87 4.71 25.97 -22.53
C GLU A 87 4.63 24.44 -22.64
N GLY A 88 5.64 23.73 -22.11
CA GLY A 88 5.73 22.28 -22.23
C GLY A 88 4.51 21.57 -21.63
N GLN A 89 3.95 22.07 -20.53
CA GLN A 89 2.74 21.53 -19.91
C GLN A 89 1.55 21.45 -20.89
N ALA A 90 1.40 22.42 -21.81
CA ALA A 90 0.29 22.45 -22.76
C ALA A 90 0.42 21.40 -23.89
N ILE A 91 1.65 20.93 -24.15
CA ILE A 91 1.97 19.97 -25.22
C ILE A 91 2.58 18.65 -24.73
N LEU A 92 2.63 18.41 -23.42
CA LEU A 92 2.90 17.09 -22.86
C LEU A 92 1.79 16.13 -23.31
N ARG A 93 2.18 14.98 -23.88
CA ARG A 93 1.23 13.97 -24.41
C ARG A 93 1.45 12.56 -23.90
N ARG A 94 2.65 12.24 -23.43
CA ARG A 94 2.95 10.92 -22.85
C ARG A 94 4.02 11.04 -21.79
N ILE A 95 3.86 10.31 -20.70
CA ILE A 95 4.94 10.03 -19.73
C ILE A 95 5.18 8.52 -19.77
N THR A 96 6.45 8.13 -19.82
CA THR A 96 6.91 6.73 -19.82
C THR A 96 7.85 6.53 -18.64
N TYR A 97 7.54 5.59 -17.76
CA TYR A 97 8.30 5.31 -16.55
C TYR A 97 9.04 3.98 -16.72
N SER A 98 10.32 3.98 -16.32
CA SER A 98 11.16 2.80 -16.21
C SER A 98 11.90 2.84 -14.87
N PRO A 99 12.36 1.71 -14.31
CA PRO A 99 13.02 1.71 -13.00
C PRO A 99 14.22 2.66 -12.91
N GLN A 100 14.94 2.83 -14.02
CA GLN A 100 16.11 3.70 -14.12
C GLN A 100 15.83 5.17 -14.46
N GLY A 101 14.58 5.56 -14.78
CA GLY A 101 14.28 6.94 -15.17
C GLY A 101 12.95 7.14 -15.91
N VAL A 102 12.60 8.40 -16.15
CA VAL A 102 11.30 8.81 -16.71
C VAL A 102 11.45 9.64 -17.98
N THR A 103 10.75 9.27 -19.06
CA THR A 103 10.69 10.03 -20.31
C THR A 103 9.37 10.81 -20.43
N ARG A 104 9.44 12.12 -20.62
CA ARG A 104 8.30 13.00 -20.94
C ARG A 104 8.32 13.37 -22.43
N ALA A 105 7.24 13.08 -23.15
CA ALA A 105 7.12 13.36 -24.58
C ALA A 105 6.20 14.56 -24.84
N TYR A 106 6.78 15.60 -25.42
CA TYR A 106 6.14 16.85 -25.80
C TYR A 106 5.91 16.87 -27.31
N VAL A 107 4.66 17.09 -27.75
CA VAL A 107 4.28 17.07 -29.17
C VAL A 107 3.80 18.46 -29.59
N GLY A 108 4.70 19.21 -30.21
CA GLY A 108 4.42 20.51 -30.81
C GLY A 108 3.81 20.41 -32.22
N PRO A 109 3.58 21.54 -32.91
CA PRO A 109 2.91 21.57 -34.21
C PRO A 109 3.62 20.80 -35.34
N ASP A 110 4.96 20.79 -35.33
CA ASP A 110 5.82 20.15 -36.32
C ASP A 110 7.16 19.69 -35.72
N PHE A 111 7.17 19.45 -34.41
CA PHE A 111 8.30 18.90 -33.66
C PHE A 111 7.83 18.03 -32.50
N VAL A 112 8.68 17.10 -32.07
CA VAL A 112 8.55 16.30 -30.86
C VAL A 112 9.83 16.48 -30.04
N VAL A 113 9.68 16.70 -28.72
CA VAL A 113 10.81 16.65 -27.78
C VAL A 113 10.56 15.53 -26.80
N ARG A 114 11.55 14.66 -26.62
CA ARG A 114 11.60 13.68 -25.52
C ARG A 114 12.58 14.21 -24.49
N GLU A 115 12.05 14.56 -23.33
CA GLU A 115 12.85 14.87 -22.16
C GLU A 115 13.05 13.59 -21.35
N GLU A 116 14.28 13.31 -20.95
CA GLU A 116 14.65 12.16 -20.13
C GLU A 116 15.17 12.64 -18.79
N LEU A 117 14.48 12.22 -17.72
CA LEU A 117 14.81 12.48 -16.33
C LEU A 117 15.62 11.30 -15.82
N PHE A 118 16.91 11.51 -15.58
CA PHE A 118 17.81 10.46 -15.11
C PHE A 118 18.56 10.90 -13.84
N VAL A 119 18.53 10.04 -12.83
CA VAL A 119 19.28 10.19 -11.59
C VAL A 119 20.15 8.92 -11.42
N PRO A 120 21.49 9.04 -11.42
CA PRO A 120 22.36 7.90 -11.18
C PRO A 120 22.31 7.43 -9.73
N LEU A 121 22.44 6.12 -9.52
CA LEU A 121 22.37 5.49 -8.19
C LEU A 121 23.29 6.13 -7.14
N GLU A 122 24.54 6.45 -7.50
CA GLU A 122 25.62 6.75 -6.53
C GLU A 122 26.16 8.19 -6.53
N LEU A 123 25.60 9.10 -7.34
CA LEU A 123 26.04 10.50 -7.42
C LEU A 123 24.99 11.47 -6.87
N PRO A 124 25.39 12.53 -6.15
CA PRO A 124 24.49 13.55 -5.62
C PRO A 124 24.11 14.59 -6.71
N GLY A 125 23.39 14.14 -7.73
CA GLY A 125 22.95 14.97 -8.84
C GLY A 125 22.09 14.21 -9.85
N ALA A 126 21.65 14.92 -10.87
CA ALA A 126 20.76 14.45 -11.93
C ALA A 126 21.17 15.00 -13.29
N THR A 127 20.72 14.34 -14.36
CA THR A 127 20.74 14.89 -15.71
C THR A 127 19.35 14.94 -16.29
N VAL A 128 19.07 16.01 -17.04
CA VAL A 128 17.85 16.13 -17.84
C VAL A 128 18.24 16.28 -19.30
N SER A 129 17.99 15.25 -20.10
CA SER A 129 18.34 15.19 -21.53
C SER A 129 17.13 15.57 -22.39
N TYR A 130 17.34 16.21 -23.55
CA TYR A 130 16.28 16.58 -24.49
C TYR A 130 16.62 16.12 -25.90
N GLN A 131 15.98 15.06 -26.38
CA GLN A 131 16.06 14.63 -27.77
C GLN A 131 14.99 15.34 -28.61
N ILE A 132 15.42 16.06 -29.64
CA ILE A 132 14.60 16.99 -30.43
C ILE A 132 14.45 16.44 -31.86
N GLU A 133 13.21 16.22 -32.29
CA GLU A 133 12.86 15.78 -33.64
C GLU A 133 11.93 16.82 -34.29
N GLY A 134 12.30 17.37 -35.45
CA GLY A 134 11.46 18.36 -36.12
C GLY A 134 12.03 18.83 -37.45
N ALA A 135 11.21 19.53 -38.24
CA ALA A 135 11.62 20.10 -39.53
C ALA A 135 12.43 21.41 -39.38
N ARG A 136 12.23 22.14 -38.28
CA ARG A 136 12.97 23.36 -37.91
C ARG A 136 13.72 23.13 -36.58
N PRO A 137 14.86 23.80 -36.34
CA PRO A 137 15.50 23.81 -35.04
C PRO A 137 14.57 24.36 -33.95
N VAL A 138 14.61 23.73 -32.78
CA VAL A 138 13.84 24.12 -31.59
C VAL A 138 14.84 24.44 -30.48
N ASP A 139 14.68 25.61 -29.88
CA ASP A 139 15.34 25.99 -28.63
C ASP A 139 14.52 25.44 -27.47
N VAL A 140 15.19 24.86 -26.46
CA VAL A 140 14.56 24.43 -25.20
C VAL A 140 14.85 25.49 -24.14
N LEU A 141 13.80 26.04 -23.53
CA LEU A 141 13.93 27.02 -22.47
C LEU A 141 13.60 26.37 -21.14
N VAL A 142 14.56 26.40 -20.23
CA VAL A 142 14.45 25.87 -18.87
C VAL A 142 14.24 27.04 -17.92
N ARG A 143 13.28 26.92 -17.01
CA ARG A 143 13.02 27.90 -15.93
C ARG A 143 12.93 27.16 -14.60
N PHE A 144 13.55 27.71 -13.56
CA PHE A 144 13.56 27.14 -12.21
C PHE A 144 13.78 28.22 -11.15
N THR A 145 13.46 27.93 -9.89
CA THR A 145 13.84 28.77 -8.74
C THR A 145 15.07 28.16 -8.08
N PRO A 146 16.22 28.87 -7.99
CA PRO A 146 17.37 28.42 -7.20
C PRO A 146 17.00 28.40 -5.71
N VAL A 147 17.41 27.35 -4.99
CA VAL A 147 17.10 27.19 -3.55
C VAL A 147 18.39 27.16 -2.71
N LEU A 148 19.26 26.16 -2.93
CA LEU A 148 20.41 25.83 -2.07
C LEU A 148 20.10 25.97 -0.58
N ASP A 149 19.23 25.10 -0.09
CA ASP A 149 18.83 25.10 1.31
C ASP A 149 18.64 23.67 1.82
N LEU A 150 18.78 23.48 3.12
CA LEU A 150 18.68 22.17 3.76
C LEU A 150 17.23 21.72 3.88
N MET A 151 17.04 20.40 3.88
CA MET A 151 15.78 19.77 4.24
C MET A 151 15.34 20.22 5.63
N TRP A 152 14.05 20.49 5.80
CA TRP A 152 13.45 21.05 7.02
C TRP A 152 13.76 20.18 8.27
N PRO A 153 13.84 20.75 9.49
CA PRO A 153 13.78 22.16 9.86
C PRO A 153 15.14 22.89 9.80
N ALA A 154 16.18 22.26 9.25
CA ALA A 154 17.44 22.94 9.04
C ALA A 154 17.32 24.04 7.96
N SER A 155 18.28 24.96 7.97
CA SER A 155 18.42 25.95 6.92
C SER A 155 19.85 26.44 6.72
N ILE A 156 20.10 26.93 5.51
CA ILE A 156 21.26 27.70 5.10
C ILE A 156 20.85 29.17 5.05
N GLY A 157 21.75 30.07 5.45
CA GLY A 157 21.55 31.51 5.35
C GLY A 157 22.59 32.14 4.43
N GLY A 158 22.18 33.18 3.70
CA GLY A 158 23.08 33.96 2.85
C GLY A 158 23.38 33.33 1.49
N GLN A 159 22.43 32.55 0.94
CA GLN A 159 22.56 31.98 -0.40
C GLN A 159 22.84 33.05 -1.46
N GLU A 160 23.75 32.72 -2.36
CA GLU A 160 24.01 33.45 -3.60
C GLU A 160 23.77 32.54 -4.81
N SER A 161 23.56 33.15 -5.98
CA SER A 161 23.49 32.46 -7.26
C SER A 161 24.22 33.33 -8.27
N VAL A 162 25.24 32.77 -8.92
CA VAL A 162 26.16 33.49 -9.80
C VAL A 162 26.31 32.71 -11.10
N TRP A 163 26.26 33.38 -12.25
CA TRP A 163 26.56 32.74 -13.52
C TRP A 163 28.08 32.60 -13.72
N ASP A 164 28.55 31.38 -13.97
CA ASP A 164 29.93 31.07 -14.36
C ASP A 164 29.97 30.71 -15.85
N ALA A 165 30.51 31.62 -16.66
CA ALA A 165 30.64 31.45 -18.11
C ALA A 165 31.66 30.39 -18.53
N SER A 166 32.59 29.99 -17.65
CA SER A 166 33.56 28.91 -17.92
C SER A 166 32.95 27.53 -17.66
N ALA A 167 32.06 27.43 -16.67
CA ALA A 167 31.28 26.23 -16.37
C ALA A 167 30.01 26.12 -17.25
N SER A 168 29.58 27.20 -17.90
CA SER A 168 28.27 27.32 -18.56
C SER A 168 27.13 26.91 -17.63
N ALA A 169 27.15 27.48 -16.41
CA ALA A 169 26.26 27.09 -15.32
C ALA A 169 25.98 28.24 -14.36
N TYR A 170 24.81 28.19 -13.72
CA TYR A 170 24.59 28.89 -12.46
C TYR A 170 25.26 28.09 -11.33
N ILE A 171 26.11 28.75 -10.56
CA ILE A 171 26.72 28.25 -9.33
C ILE A 171 25.92 28.83 -8.17
N LEU A 172 25.44 27.96 -7.28
CA LEU A 172 24.78 28.32 -6.05
C LEU A 172 25.75 28.05 -4.90
N SER A 173 25.91 29.01 -4.00
CA SER A 173 26.77 28.88 -2.81
C SER A 173 26.20 29.60 -1.59
N GLU A 174 26.78 29.31 -0.43
CA GLU A 174 26.71 30.14 0.78
C GLU A 174 28.11 30.68 1.10
N PRO A 175 28.27 31.76 1.89
CA PRO A 175 29.53 32.52 1.96
C PRO A 175 30.72 31.76 2.60
N LEU A 176 30.48 30.63 3.27
CA LEU A 176 31.52 29.73 3.78
C LEU A 176 31.78 28.53 2.85
N HIS A 177 31.07 28.45 1.72
CA HIS A 177 31.12 27.38 0.71
C HIS A 177 30.98 25.96 1.28
N ARG A 178 30.29 25.76 2.43
CA ARG A 178 30.06 24.43 3.01
C ARG A 178 28.97 23.64 2.28
N PHE A 179 28.17 24.34 1.47
CA PHE A 179 27.22 23.77 0.54
C PHE A 179 27.38 24.49 -0.79
N THR A 180 27.42 23.72 -1.88
CA THR A 180 27.40 24.27 -3.23
C THR A 180 26.47 23.46 -4.12
N ALA A 181 25.94 24.10 -5.15
CA ALA A 181 25.25 23.40 -6.22
C ALA A 181 25.51 24.06 -7.57
N ARG A 182 25.23 23.34 -8.65
CA ARG A 182 25.42 23.76 -10.04
C ARG A 182 24.22 23.35 -10.85
N VAL A 183 23.72 24.27 -11.67
CA VAL A 183 22.65 24.04 -12.65
C VAL A 183 23.12 24.63 -13.96
N GLY A 184 23.42 23.78 -14.94
CA GLY A 184 24.06 24.24 -16.18
C GLY A 184 24.01 23.24 -17.33
N SER A 185 24.64 23.61 -18.44
CA SER A 185 24.72 22.78 -19.64
C SER A 185 25.77 23.34 -20.61
N PRO A 186 26.53 22.49 -21.31
CA PRO A 186 27.40 22.93 -22.40
C PRO A 186 26.64 23.47 -23.63
N ASP A 187 25.32 23.28 -23.70
CA ASP A 187 24.48 23.66 -24.83
C ASP A 187 23.71 24.99 -24.60
N ILE A 188 24.02 25.76 -23.53
CA ILE A 188 23.41 27.07 -23.24
C ILE A 188 23.87 28.13 -24.24
N VAL A 189 22.91 28.86 -24.81
CA VAL A 189 23.16 29.97 -25.75
C VAL A 189 22.61 31.32 -25.28
N ALA A 190 21.80 31.34 -24.22
CA ALA A 190 21.34 32.54 -23.52
C ALA A 190 20.92 32.17 -22.09
N HIS A 191 21.08 33.08 -21.14
CA HIS A 191 20.69 32.92 -19.74
C HIS A 191 20.22 34.27 -19.18
N ASP A 192 19.47 34.26 -18.08
CA ASP A 192 19.16 35.47 -17.33
C ASP A 192 20.39 35.96 -16.55
N ASP A 193 20.49 37.29 -16.34
CA ASP A 193 21.50 37.87 -15.45
C ASP A 193 21.10 37.69 -13.97
N THR A 194 22.08 37.38 -13.12
CA THR A 194 21.89 37.28 -11.67
C THR A 194 21.85 38.68 -11.05
N VAL A 195 20.75 39.42 -11.24
CA VAL A 195 20.61 40.82 -10.82
C VAL A 195 20.43 40.95 -9.31
N ASN A 196 21.36 41.66 -8.66
CA ASN A 196 21.32 41.95 -7.23
C ASN A 196 20.37 43.14 -6.92
N ALA A 197 19.06 42.88 -6.96
CA ALA A 197 18.01 43.90 -6.82
C ALA A 197 17.54 44.09 -5.37
N THR A 198 17.61 45.33 -4.86
CA THR A 198 17.12 45.69 -3.51
C THR A 198 15.59 45.78 -3.38
N GLN A 199 14.88 45.85 -4.51
CA GLN A 199 13.43 45.70 -4.57
C GLN A 199 13.08 44.27 -4.94
N ARG A 200 12.64 43.46 -3.96
CA ARG A 200 11.90 42.23 -4.27
C ARG A 200 10.56 42.61 -4.87
N LEU A 201 10.47 42.62 -6.19
CA LEU A 201 9.19 42.57 -6.89
C LEU A 201 8.45 41.29 -6.43
N SER A 202 7.25 41.44 -5.90
CA SER A 202 6.41 40.30 -5.52
C SER A 202 6.17 39.43 -6.74
N ARG A 203 6.66 38.17 -6.69
CA ARG A 203 6.88 37.24 -7.81
C ARG A 203 8.06 37.62 -8.72
N SER A 204 9.28 37.33 -8.26
CA SER A 204 10.42 37.16 -9.17
C SER A 204 10.26 35.84 -9.95
N PRO A 205 10.43 35.79 -11.29
CA PRO A 205 10.04 34.65 -12.12
C PRO A 205 10.99 33.43 -12.10
N GLY A 206 11.89 33.34 -11.12
CA GLY A 206 12.99 32.37 -11.12
C GLY A 206 14.17 32.81 -12.01
N LEU A 207 15.06 31.87 -12.31
CA LEU A 207 16.10 31.98 -13.34
C LEU A 207 15.71 31.14 -14.56
N ALA A 208 16.09 31.58 -15.75
CA ALA A 208 15.95 30.83 -16.98
C ALA A 208 17.24 30.76 -17.81
N PHE A 209 17.34 29.72 -18.64
CA PHE A 209 18.33 29.61 -19.71
C PHE A 209 17.74 28.94 -20.95
N THR A 210 18.33 29.25 -22.11
CA THR A 210 17.97 28.68 -23.41
C THR A 210 19.07 27.72 -23.86
N LEU A 211 18.71 26.46 -24.08
CA LEU A 211 19.52 25.44 -24.72
C LEU A 211 19.28 25.42 -26.23
N ARG A 212 20.33 25.16 -27.01
CA ARG A 212 20.21 24.97 -28.45
C ARG A 212 21.08 23.82 -28.93
N PRO A 213 20.53 22.82 -29.64
CA PRO A 213 21.33 21.74 -30.19
C PRO A 213 22.36 22.26 -31.21
N GLY A 214 23.58 21.74 -31.15
CA GLY A 214 24.61 21.97 -32.17
C GLY A 214 24.19 21.44 -33.54
N ARG A 215 24.78 21.95 -34.63
CA ARG A 215 24.32 21.71 -36.02
C ARG A 215 24.12 20.24 -36.39
N ASP A 216 24.96 19.35 -35.87
CA ASP A 216 24.95 17.91 -36.18
C ASP A 216 24.40 17.04 -35.02
N ARG A 217 23.98 17.66 -33.91
CA ARG A 217 23.38 16.98 -32.75
C ARG A 217 21.88 17.27 -32.69
N ARG A 218 21.10 16.33 -32.16
CA ARG A 218 19.67 16.51 -31.86
C ARG A 218 19.36 16.44 -30.36
N THR A 219 20.39 16.39 -29.54
CA THR A 219 20.26 16.25 -28.08
C THR A 219 21.02 17.38 -27.39
N VAL A 220 20.37 17.99 -26.41
CA VAL A 220 20.97 18.89 -25.41
C VAL A 220 20.76 18.33 -24.02
N GLN A 221 21.63 18.63 -23.05
CA GLN A 221 21.54 18.05 -21.70
C GLN A 221 21.81 19.09 -20.61
N VAL A 222 20.93 19.15 -19.61
CA VAL A 222 21.13 19.88 -18.35
C VAL A 222 21.76 18.95 -17.33
N VAL A 223 22.72 19.48 -16.58
CA VAL A 223 23.28 18.84 -15.39
C VAL A 223 22.89 19.63 -14.15
N ILE A 224 22.45 18.89 -13.13
CA ILE A 224 22.11 19.40 -11.80
C ILE A 224 22.99 18.63 -10.81
N ALA A 225 23.88 19.32 -10.09
CA ALA A 225 24.77 18.69 -9.11
C ALA A 225 24.77 19.49 -7.81
N GLY A 226 24.69 18.81 -6.66
CA GLY A 226 24.74 19.45 -5.35
C GLY A 226 25.68 18.71 -4.42
N GLY A 227 26.06 19.35 -3.32
CA GLY A 227 26.92 18.71 -2.34
C GLY A 227 27.25 19.58 -1.13
N THR A 228 27.70 18.86 -0.11
CA THR A 228 28.36 19.37 1.10
C THR A 228 29.81 19.77 0.82
N ALA A 229 30.52 20.29 1.82
CA ALA A 229 31.94 20.63 1.75
C ALA A 229 32.87 19.45 1.39
N ALA A 230 32.38 18.20 1.51
CA ALA A 230 33.11 16.99 1.14
C ALA A 230 33.01 16.65 -0.36
N GLU A 231 32.17 17.35 -1.12
CA GLU A 231 31.76 16.95 -2.47
C GLU A 231 32.11 18.04 -3.50
N ASP A 232 32.95 17.67 -4.48
CA ASP A 232 33.29 18.56 -5.60
C ASP A 232 32.17 18.54 -6.65
N THR A 233 31.30 19.55 -6.59
CA THR A 233 30.20 19.72 -7.54
C THR A 233 30.65 19.95 -8.99
N ALA A 234 31.89 20.40 -9.23
CA ALA A 234 32.45 20.47 -10.58
C ALA A 234 32.75 19.07 -11.12
N ALA A 235 33.42 18.24 -10.32
CA ALA A 235 33.77 16.87 -10.68
C ALA A 235 32.51 15.99 -10.82
N ILE A 236 31.47 16.20 -10.00
CA ILE A 236 30.18 15.53 -10.14
C ILE A 236 29.52 15.94 -11.46
N ALA A 237 29.41 17.24 -11.75
CA ALA A 237 28.81 17.72 -13.00
C ALA A 237 29.58 17.22 -14.25
N GLY A 238 30.91 17.21 -14.21
CA GLY A 238 31.76 16.65 -15.26
C GLY A 238 31.47 15.16 -15.49
N LYS A 239 31.41 14.35 -14.42
CA LYS A 239 31.06 12.91 -14.52
C LYS A 239 29.67 12.70 -15.13
N LEU A 240 28.67 13.48 -14.72
CA LEU A 240 27.31 13.37 -15.23
C LEU A 240 27.27 13.64 -16.75
N LEU A 241 27.99 14.65 -17.24
CA LEU A 241 28.07 14.98 -18.68
C LEU A 241 28.92 13.99 -19.48
N GLU A 242 30.08 13.58 -18.97
CA GLU A 242 31.06 12.73 -19.69
C GLU A 242 30.66 11.24 -19.69
N HIS A 243 29.97 10.78 -18.65
CA HIS A 243 29.71 9.36 -18.40
C HIS A 243 28.23 8.97 -18.35
N SER A 244 27.30 9.88 -18.70
CA SER A 244 25.83 9.68 -18.69
C SER A 244 25.41 8.28 -19.15
N GLY A 245 25.74 7.90 -20.39
CA GLY A 245 25.37 6.60 -20.96
C GLY A 245 25.99 5.37 -20.28
N SER A 246 27.01 5.52 -19.44
CA SER A 246 27.51 4.43 -18.59
C SER A 246 26.84 4.37 -17.23
N LEU A 247 26.40 5.53 -16.70
CA LEU A 247 25.59 5.61 -15.49
C LEU A 247 24.17 5.08 -15.73
N GLU A 248 23.56 5.43 -16.87
CA GLU A 248 22.27 4.90 -17.34
C GLU A 248 22.29 3.38 -17.47
N ARG A 249 23.38 2.82 -18.06
CA ARG A 249 23.58 1.36 -18.12
C ARG A 249 23.73 0.75 -16.73
N ALA A 250 24.58 1.31 -15.87
CA ALA A 250 24.75 0.80 -14.52
C ALA A 250 23.44 0.78 -13.71
N ALA A 251 22.55 1.77 -13.91
CA ALA A 251 21.21 1.76 -13.31
C ALA A 251 20.32 0.66 -13.91
N ALA A 252 20.29 0.51 -15.24
CA ALA A 252 19.52 -0.53 -15.90
C ALA A 252 20.01 -1.96 -15.56
N ASP A 253 21.33 -2.15 -15.49
CA ASP A 253 21.97 -3.41 -15.11
C ASP A 253 21.62 -3.76 -13.65
N HIS A 254 21.72 -2.80 -12.72
CA HIS A 254 21.33 -2.96 -11.31
C HIS A 254 19.87 -3.41 -11.13
N TYR A 255 18.91 -2.79 -11.84
CA TYR A 255 17.51 -3.23 -11.75
C TYR A 255 17.26 -4.59 -12.43
N SER A 256 18.01 -4.96 -13.47
CA SER A 256 17.96 -6.34 -14.00
C SER A 256 18.49 -7.33 -12.97
N GLU A 257 19.67 -7.07 -12.40
CA GLU A 257 20.31 -7.92 -11.39
C GLU A 257 19.43 -8.07 -10.13
N LEU A 258 18.74 -7.01 -9.69
CA LEU A 258 17.75 -7.06 -8.62
C LEU A 258 16.65 -8.08 -8.93
N LEU A 259 15.98 -7.94 -10.08
CA LEU A 259 14.85 -8.79 -10.46
C LEU A 259 15.27 -10.22 -10.83
N ASP A 260 16.50 -10.40 -11.31
CA ASP A 260 17.08 -11.71 -11.63
C ASP A 260 17.52 -12.49 -10.38
N ARG A 261 17.69 -11.82 -9.21
CA ARG A 261 18.13 -12.46 -7.96
C ARG A 261 17.08 -12.49 -6.85
N ALA A 262 16.13 -11.54 -6.81
CA ALA A 262 15.11 -11.43 -5.78
C ALA A 262 14.01 -12.52 -5.89
N LEU A 263 13.03 -12.51 -5.00
CA LEU A 263 11.96 -13.50 -4.96
C LEU A 263 11.00 -13.34 -6.16
N GLN A 264 11.26 -14.07 -7.24
CA GLN A 264 10.39 -14.02 -8.41
C GLN A 264 9.08 -14.79 -8.17
N ILE A 265 7.96 -14.07 -8.19
CA ILE A 265 6.61 -14.64 -8.19
C ILE A 265 5.98 -14.45 -9.58
N GLU A 266 5.74 -15.56 -10.28
CA GLU A 266 5.16 -15.59 -11.63
C GLU A 266 3.77 -16.21 -11.58
N THR A 267 2.75 -15.37 -11.76
CA THR A 267 1.32 -15.74 -11.81
C THR A 267 0.77 -15.65 -13.25
N PRO A 268 -0.44 -16.16 -13.52
CA PRO A 268 -1.11 -15.97 -14.81
C PRO A 268 -1.67 -14.55 -15.00
N ASP A 269 -1.67 -13.71 -13.96
CA ASP A 269 -2.14 -12.32 -14.04
C ASP A 269 -0.97 -11.34 -14.25
N PRO A 270 -0.87 -10.68 -15.41
CA PRO A 270 0.23 -9.77 -15.71
C PRO A 270 0.19 -8.47 -14.88
N LEU A 271 -0.96 -8.08 -14.31
CA LEU A 271 -1.05 -6.92 -13.42
C LEU A 271 -0.42 -7.25 -12.06
N VAL A 272 -0.70 -8.44 -11.53
CA VAL A 272 -0.08 -8.94 -10.30
C VAL A 272 1.43 -9.03 -10.45
N ASN A 273 1.92 -9.69 -11.51
CA ASN A 273 3.35 -9.85 -11.75
C ASN A 273 4.07 -8.49 -11.85
N ARG A 274 3.41 -7.49 -12.48
CA ARG A 274 3.96 -6.14 -12.59
C ARG A 274 3.95 -5.38 -11.26
N ALA A 275 2.86 -5.48 -10.48
CA ALA A 275 2.74 -4.82 -9.18
C ALA A 275 3.76 -5.38 -8.17
N LEU A 276 4.04 -6.69 -8.20
CA LEU A 276 5.05 -7.32 -7.35
C LEU A 276 6.47 -6.87 -7.72
N ALA A 277 6.85 -6.95 -9.01
CA ALA A 277 8.15 -6.50 -9.46
C ALA A 277 8.41 -5.00 -9.19
N TRP A 278 7.40 -4.15 -9.36
CA TRP A 278 7.52 -2.74 -8.99
C TRP A 278 7.55 -2.51 -7.47
N SER A 279 7.00 -3.42 -6.66
CA SER A 279 7.12 -3.34 -5.20
C SER A 279 8.54 -3.66 -4.71
N GLU A 280 9.24 -4.58 -5.37
CA GLU A 280 10.67 -4.81 -5.13
C GLU A 280 11.52 -3.60 -5.57
N ILE A 281 11.20 -2.99 -6.71
CA ILE A 281 11.86 -1.76 -7.19
C ILE A 281 11.64 -0.60 -6.22
N ALA A 282 10.42 -0.42 -5.69
CA ALA A 282 10.10 0.62 -4.71
C ALA A 282 10.93 0.46 -3.41
N LEU A 283 11.16 -0.78 -2.95
CA LEU A 283 12.02 -1.07 -1.80
C LEU A 283 13.49 -0.71 -2.04
N ASP A 284 14.03 -0.97 -3.24
CA ASP A 284 15.40 -0.58 -3.57
C ASP A 284 15.54 0.95 -3.81
N GLN A 285 14.52 1.58 -4.42
CA GLN A 285 14.47 3.03 -4.63
C GLN A 285 14.35 3.81 -3.31
N ALA A 286 13.65 3.27 -2.32
CA ALA A 286 13.57 3.82 -0.97
C ALA A 286 14.88 3.70 -0.16
N TRP A 287 15.93 3.04 -0.67
CA TRP A 287 17.21 2.94 0.01
C TRP A 287 18.10 4.17 -0.25
N VAL A 288 18.10 5.11 0.70
CA VAL A 288 18.82 6.38 0.59
C VAL A 288 20.08 6.37 1.44
N CYS A 289 21.17 6.88 0.88
CA CYS A 289 22.48 7.04 1.48
C CYS A 289 22.82 8.52 1.71
N ASN A 290 22.87 8.91 2.98
CA ASN A 290 23.28 10.25 3.41
C ASN A 290 24.73 10.21 3.90
N VAL A 291 25.57 11.15 3.45
CA VAL A 291 27.03 11.14 3.72
C VAL A 291 27.38 11.29 5.21
N ASP A 292 26.52 11.92 5.99
CA ASP A 292 26.71 12.10 7.44
C ASP A 292 25.94 11.05 8.26
N LEU A 293 24.74 10.67 7.81
CA LEU A 293 23.84 9.81 8.57
C LEU A 293 23.98 8.31 8.26
N GLY A 294 24.57 7.92 7.13
CA GLY A 294 24.61 6.54 6.65
C GLY A 294 23.48 6.22 5.66
N CYS A 295 23.31 4.94 5.33
CA CYS A 295 22.23 4.48 4.45
C CYS A 295 21.13 3.77 5.24
N GLY A 296 19.88 3.98 4.84
CA GLY A 296 18.68 3.41 5.46
C GLY A 296 17.45 3.60 4.55
N LEU A 297 16.31 3.05 4.96
CA LEU A 297 15.04 3.20 4.26
C LEU A 297 14.35 4.52 4.62
N ILE A 298 13.90 5.25 3.60
CA ILE A 298 12.99 6.38 3.77
C ILE A 298 11.53 5.92 3.74
N ALA A 299 10.65 6.73 4.34
CA ALA A 299 9.22 6.42 4.37
C ALA A 299 8.53 6.55 2.99
N GLY A 300 8.94 7.48 2.13
CA GLY A 300 8.42 7.60 0.75
C GLY A 300 8.78 8.88 0.00
N TYR A 301 8.29 9.08 -1.22
CA TYR A 301 8.50 10.30 -2.01
C TYR A 301 7.21 11.09 -2.24
N GLY A 302 7.27 12.40 -1.95
CA GLY A 302 6.16 13.33 -2.19
C GLY A 302 6.62 14.79 -2.34
N PRO A 303 5.78 15.68 -2.88
CA PRO A 303 6.13 17.10 -3.08
C PRO A 303 6.47 17.81 -1.77
N SER A 304 7.45 18.74 -1.78
CA SER A 304 7.75 19.56 -0.58
C SER A 304 6.64 20.55 -0.14
N ARG A 305 5.59 20.69 -0.94
CA ARG A 305 4.43 21.58 -0.72
C ARG A 305 4.87 23.02 -0.40
N LYS A 306 4.59 23.54 0.79
CA LYS A 306 4.92 24.91 1.23
C LYS A 306 6.22 24.99 2.06
N ALA A 307 6.88 23.86 2.32
CA ALA A 307 8.09 23.76 3.13
C ALA A 307 9.25 23.22 2.25
N ARG A 308 10.35 22.84 2.90
CA ARG A 308 11.42 22.01 2.31
C ARG A 308 11.42 20.62 2.96
N ARG A 309 10.23 20.05 3.09
CA ARG A 309 9.99 18.72 3.63
C ARG A 309 9.34 17.92 2.49
N PRO A 310 10.09 17.16 1.68
CA PRO A 310 9.57 16.32 0.59
C PRO A 310 8.77 15.13 1.14
N GLN A 311 7.66 15.47 1.81
CA GLN A 311 6.85 14.67 2.73
C GLN A 311 7.67 13.70 3.60
N TYR A 312 7.90 12.50 3.07
CA TYR A 312 8.44 11.33 3.75
C TYR A 312 9.79 10.83 3.20
N ASP A 313 10.51 11.66 2.43
CA ASP A 313 11.91 11.40 1.99
C ASP A 313 12.91 11.69 3.13
N TRP A 314 12.55 11.15 4.30
CA TRP A 314 13.24 11.12 5.59
C TRP A 314 13.28 9.67 6.03
N PHE A 315 14.23 9.32 6.89
CA PHE A 315 14.22 7.99 7.51
C PHE A 315 13.15 7.95 8.60
N PHE A 316 12.43 6.83 8.70
CA PHE A 316 11.46 6.54 9.76
C PHE A 316 11.68 5.09 10.21
N ALA A 317 11.86 4.84 11.51
CA ALA A 317 12.10 3.47 11.96
C ALA A 317 10.85 2.58 11.85
N GLY A 318 9.64 3.15 11.97
CA GLY A 318 8.38 2.42 11.79
C GLY A 318 8.24 1.86 10.37
N ASP A 319 8.31 2.74 9.38
CA ASP A 319 8.31 2.41 7.95
C ASP A 319 9.49 1.51 7.59
N GLY A 320 10.69 1.80 8.11
CA GLY A 320 11.89 0.99 7.95
C GLY A 320 11.72 -0.44 8.47
N MET A 321 11.02 -0.65 9.59
CA MET A 321 10.66 -1.98 10.08
C MET A 321 9.61 -2.68 9.21
N ILE A 322 8.61 -1.97 8.67
CA ILE A 322 7.64 -2.55 7.73
C ILE A 322 8.34 -2.98 6.43
N ALA A 323 9.23 -2.13 5.91
CA ALA A 323 10.04 -2.44 4.74
C ALA A 323 11.07 -3.54 5.02
N THR A 324 11.60 -3.65 6.25
CA THR A 324 12.43 -4.78 6.70
C THR A 324 11.69 -6.11 6.57
N ARG A 325 10.41 -6.18 6.95
CA ARG A 325 9.58 -7.39 6.74
C ARG A 325 9.43 -7.74 5.26
N ALA A 326 9.23 -6.74 4.40
CA ALA A 326 9.14 -6.95 2.96
C ALA A 326 10.48 -7.39 2.35
N LEU A 327 11.61 -6.90 2.86
CA LEU A 327 12.95 -7.38 2.50
C LEU A 327 13.19 -8.83 2.94
N LEU A 328 12.72 -9.23 4.14
CA LEU A 328 12.73 -10.62 4.59
C LEU A 328 11.87 -11.51 3.66
N ALA A 329 10.67 -11.04 3.31
CA ALA A 329 9.77 -11.72 2.38
C ALA A 329 10.40 -11.88 0.98
N ALA A 330 11.08 -10.85 0.47
CA ALA A 330 11.81 -10.87 -0.80
C ALA A 330 13.14 -11.67 -0.77
N GLY A 331 13.55 -12.19 0.39
CA GLY A 331 14.81 -12.92 0.57
C GLY A 331 16.07 -12.03 0.70
N GLU A 332 15.91 -10.71 0.76
CA GLU A 332 16.97 -9.70 0.80
C GLU A 332 17.53 -9.47 2.21
N TYR A 333 18.01 -10.56 2.81
CA TYR A 333 18.42 -10.63 4.22
C TYR A 333 19.56 -9.69 4.61
N ASP A 334 20.52 -9.45 3.71
CA ASP A 334 21.64 -8.52 3.98
C ASP A 334 21.13 -7.08 4.09
N ARG A 335 20.18 -6.67 3.23
CA ARG A 335 19.56 -5.34 3.30
C ARG A 335 18.68 -5.19 4.53
N ALA A 336 17.90 -6.22 4.88
CA ALA A 336 17.13 -6.26 6.12
C ALA A 336 18.05 -6.10 7.37
N ARG A 337 19.23 -6.72 7.36
CA ARG A 337 20.25 -6.58 8.40
C ARG A 337 20.79 -5.14 8.47
N GLU A 338 21.11 -4.54 7.32
CA GLU A 338 21.63 -3.16 7.25
C GLU A 338 20.63 -2.11 7.75
N GLU A 339 19.33 -2.27 7.46
CA GLU A 339 18.28 -1.39 8.00
C GLU A 339 18.19 -1.51 9.53
N LEU A 340 18.22 -2.73 10.08
CA LEU A 340 18.23 -2.92 11.54
C LEU A 340 19.49 -2.33 12.20
N GLU A 341 20.67 -2.39 11.56
CA GLU A 341 21.89 -1.69 12.02
C GLU A 341 21.70 -0.15 11.98
N PHE A 342 21.02 0.40 10.96
CA PHE A 342 20.71 1.83 10.85
C PHE A 342 19.73 2.28 11.95
N ILE A 343 18.68 1.50 12.21
CA ILE A 343 17.73 1.76 13.31
C ILE A 343 18.46 1.74 14.66
N LEU A 344 19.31 0.72 14.91
CA LEU A 344 20.12 0.58 16.13
C LEU A 344 21.08 1.75 16.35
N LYS A 345 21.69 2.28 15.28
CA LYS A 345 22.63 3.41 15.34
C LYS A 345 22.06 4.65 16.03
N TYR A 346 20.74 4.85 15.96
CA TYR A 346 20.04 6.01 16.53
C TYR A 346 19.05 5.64 17.65
N GLN A 347 19.16 4.46 18.28
CA GLN A 347 18.44 4.15 19.53
C GLN A 347 18.87 5.10 20.67
N ASP A 348 17.96 5.53 21.56
CA ASP A 348 18.35 6.39 22.70
C ASP A 348 19.22 5.60 23.69
N PRO A 349 20.52 5.91 23.84
CA PRO A 349 21.43 5.15 24.69
C PRO A 349 21.14 5.28 26.19
N ARG A 350 20.19 6.14 26.60
CA ARG A 350 19.79 6.33 28.00
C ARG A 350 18.55 5.52 28.38
N THR A 351 17.65 5.27 27.42
CA THR A 351 16.34 4.64 27.67
C THR A 351 16.20 3.30 26.97
N GLY A 352 16.83 3.11 25.80
CA GLY A 352 16.59 1.99 24.89
C GLY A 352 15.45 2.24 23.91
N MET A 353 14.86 3.44 23.91
CA MET A 353 13.76 3.80 23.03
C MET A 353 14.23 3.84 21.56
N VAL A 354 13.45 3.21 20.67
CA VAL A 354 13.60 3.32 19.22
C VAL A 354 13.03 4.66 18.75
N TRP A 355 13.68 5.26 17.76
CA TRP A 355 13.34 6.58 17.25
C TRP A 355 12.22 6.53 16.21
N HIS A 356 11.51 7.65 16.01
CA HIS A 356 10.42 7.77 15.02
C HIS A 356 10.90 8.42 13.72
N GLU A 357 10.98 9.75 13.61
CA GLU A 357 11.47 10.43 12.41
C GLU A 357 12.95 10.88 12.52
N LEU A 358 13.72 10.75 11.44
CA LEU A 358 15.05 11.32 11.30
C LEU A 358 15.20 12.07 9.97
N THR A 359 15.10 13.41 10.03
CA THR A 359 15.37 14.30 8.90
C THR A 359 16.79 14.09 8.36
N GLN A 360 16.93 14.08 7.02
CA GLN A 360 18.23 13.95 6.37
C GLN A 360 19.21 15.09 6.74
N SER A 361 18.70 16.21 7.24
CA SER A 361 19.51 17.34 7.74
C SER A 361 19.96 17.22 9.19
N ALA A 362 19.67 16.12 9.89
CA ALA A 362 19.85 16.00 11.35
C ALA A 362 21.29 16.28 11.83
N ARG A 363 22.29 16.09 10.98
CA ARG A 363 23.70 16.45 11.24
C ARG A 363 23.92 17.94 11.54
N TYR A 364 23.09 18.82 10.99
CA TYR A 364 23.29 20.28 10.95
C TYR A 364 22.52 21.03 12.04
N LEU A 365 21.78 20.31 12.89
CA LEU A 365 21.02 20.84 14.01
C LEU A 365 21.06 19.88 15.21
N ASP A 366 20.53 20.31 16.36
CA ASP A 366 20.33 19.41 17.49
C ASP A 366 18.95 18.77 17.39
N TRP A 367 18.86 17.65 16.67
CA TRP A 367 17.58 16.98 16.39
C TRP A 367 16.88 16.52 17.67
N THR A 368 17.62 16.24 18.74
CA THR A 368 17.07 15.82 20.04
C THR A 368 16.31 16.92 20.78
N LYS A 369 16.39 18.18 20.34
CA LYS A 369 15.58 19.30 20.84
C LYS A 369 14.21 19.42 20.16
N TYR A 370 13.98 18.70 19.07
CA TYR A 370 12.68 18.64 18.39
C TYR A 370 11.88 17.44 18.93
N PRO A 371 10.53 17.49 18.96
CA PRO A 371 9.74 16.42 19.57
C PRO A 371 9.80 15.10 18.78
N TYR A 372 10.02 15.17 17.46
CA TYR A 372 9.77 14.08 16.51
C TYR A 372 10.63 12.82 16.70
N LEU A 373 11.89 12.95 17.14
CA LEU A 373 12.83 11.81 17.12
C LEU A 373 12.41 10.67 18.05
N TYR A 374 11.73 10.95 19.17
CA TYR A 374 11.37 9.94 20.18
C TYR A 374 9.97 10.20 20.74
N ILE A 375 8.96 10.35 19.87
CA ILE A 375 7.58 10.66 20.30
C ILE A 375 6.70 9.40 20.48
N HIS A 376 6.82 8.41 19.59
CA HIS A 376 6.04 7.16 19.60
C HIS A 376 6.60 6.09 20.55
N VAL A 377 5.74 5.52 21.41
CA VAL A 377 6.16 4.47 22.35
C VAL A 377 6.17 3.06 21.76
N ASP A 378 5.28 2.80 20.80
CA ASP A 378 5.01 1.54 20.10
C ASP A 378 6.23 0.98 19.34
N LEU A 379 7.02 1.84 18.69
CA LEU A 379 8.18 1.44 17.88
C LEU A 379 9.20 0.55 18.60
N SER A 380 9.34 0.69 19.92
CA SER A 380 10.27 -0.16 20.70
C SER A 380 9.74 -1.58 20.92
N PHE A 381 8.41 -1.76 20.88
CA PHE A 381 7.76 -3.07 20.92
C PHE A 381 7.88 -3.74 19.54
N ASP A 382 7.57 -3.00 18.47
CA ASP A 382 7.62 -3.49 17.10
C ASP A 382 9.05 -3.80 16.63
N PHE A 383 10.06 -3.12 17.17
CA PHE A 383 11.47 -3.43 16.95
C PHE A 383 11.86 -4.81 17.50
N LEU A 384 11.41 -5.17 18.70
CA LEU A 384 11.64 -6.50 19.26
C LEU A 384 10.99 -7.60 18.41
N ASN A 385 9.78 -7.35 17.90
CA ASN A 385 9.09 -8.25 16.97
C ASN A 385 9.88 -8.39 15.66
N THR A 386 10.33 -7.28 15.07
CA THR A 386 11.02 -7.26 13.76
C THR A 386 12.41 -7.92 13.84
N VAL A 387 13.15 -7.75 14.95
CA VAL A 387 14.45 -8.43 15.13
C VAL A 387 14.28 -9.95 15.34
N ASP A 388 13.20 -10.39 15.99
CA ASP A 388 12.89 -11.81 16.14
C ASP A 388 12.39 -12.46 14.83
N GLU A 389 11.64 -11.70 14.02
CA GLU A 389 11.27 -12.07 12.65
C GLU A 389 12.51 -12.21 11.76
N TYR A 390 13.44 -11.25 11.83
CA TYR A 390 14.75 -11.32 11.18
C TYR A 390 15.54 -12.54 11.66
N PHE A 391 15.63 -12.77 12.97
CA PHE A 391 16.38 -13.89 13.55
C PHE A 391 15.79 -15.25 13.17
N SER A 392 14.47 -15.42 13.24
CA SER A 392 13.79 -16.68 12.89
C SER A 392 13.91 -16.99 11.40
N THR A 393 13.78 -15.98 10.55
CA THR A 393 13.93 -16.07 9.09
C THR A 393 15.37 -16.40 8.66
N THR A 394 16.37 -15.71 9.20
CA THR A 394 17.78 -15.85 8.76
C THR A 394 18.57 -16.90 9.54
N GLY A 395 18.27 -17.07 10.82
CA GLY A 395 19.09 -17.81 11.78
C GLY A 395 20.32 -17.05 12.30
N ASP A 396 20.46 -15.73 12.06
CA ASP A 396 21.63 -14.95 12.47
C ASP A 396 21.71 -14.74 14.00
N ARG A 397 22.31 -15.73 14.67
CA ARG A 397 22.66 -15.68 16.09
C ARG A 397 23.85 -14.75 16.40
N GLY A 398 24.56 -14.25 15.39
CA GLY A 398 25.63 -13.27 15.54
C GLY A 398 25.03 -11.92 15.89
N PHE A 399 24.18 -11.40 15.00
CA PHE A 399 23.45 -10.13 15.17
C PHE A 399 22.77 -10.02 16.54
N VAL A 400 22.00 -11.03 16.95
CA VAL A 400 21.28 -11.03 18.25
C VAL A 400 22.23 -10.97 19.46
N LYS A 401 23.45 -11.52 19.36
CA LYS A 401 24.45 -11.48 20.43
C LYS A 401 25.23 -10.18 20.45
N ASP A 402 25.65 -9.71 19.29
CA ASP A 402 26.45 -8.49 19.16
C ASP A 402 25.64 -7.26 19.62
N HIS A 403 24.33 -7.26 19.32
CA HIS A 403 23.38 -6.21 19.71
C HIS A 403 22.59 -6.50 21.00
N TRP A 404 22.94 -7.55 21.76
CA TRP A 404 22.14 -8.01 22.93
C TRP A 404 21.78 -6.88 23.91
N LYS A 405 22.71 -5.97 24.20
CA LYS A 405 22.48 -4.84 25.12
C LYS A 405 21.43 -3.85 24.62
N ALA A 406 21.35 -3.63 23.31
CA ALA A 406 20.36 -2.76 22.70
C ALA A 406 18.96 -3.37 22.79
N LEU A 407 18.85 -4.68 22.54
CA LEU A 407 17.62 -5.47 22.69
C LEU A 407 17.13 -5.51 24.14
N GLU A 408 18.04 -5.76 25.10
CA GLU A 408 17.76 -5.71 26.54
C GLU A 408 17.31 -4.32 27.00
N SER A 409 17.90 -3.25 26.43
CA SER A 409 17.50 -1.88 26.72
C SER A 409 16.13 -1.52 26.13
N ALA A 410 15.80 -1.94 24.90
CA ALA A 410 14.48 -1.75 24.30
C ALA A 410 13.39 -2.47 25.11
N TYR A 411 13.63 -3.72 25.53
CA TYR A 411 12.71 -4.44 26.41
C TYR A 411 12.60 -3.77 27.80
N GLY A 412 13.69 -3.21 28.30
CA GLY A 412 13.70 -2.36 29.51
C GLY A 412 12.81 -1.12 29.38
N TYR A 413 12.85 -0.45 28.23
CA TYR A 413 11.97 0.68 27.91
C TYR A 413 10.50 0.27 27.87
N CYS A 414 10.13 -0.76 27.11
CA CYS A 414 8.76 -1.29 27.06
C CYS A 414 8.21 -1.61 28.46
N ARG A 415 9.05 -2.21 29.32
CA ARG A 415 8.70 -2.51 30.71
C ARG A 415 8.54 -1.28 31.62
N SER A 416 9.15 -0.14 31.27
CA SER A 416 9.02 1.11 32.03
C SER A 416 7.67 1.80 31.84
N LEU A 417 6.94 1.45 30.76
CA LEU A 417 5.62 1.99 30.41
C LEU A 417 4.45 1.25 31.06
N LEU A 418 4.72 0.13 31.74
CA LEU A 418 3.67 -0.73 32.28
C LEU A 418 3.04 -0.16 33.55
N ASP A 419 1.72 -0.18 33.60
CA ASP A 419 0.95 0.11 34.80
C ASP A 419 1.16 -1.00 35.85
N PRO A 420 1.56 -0.68 37.10
CA PRO A 420 1.77 -1.68 38.14
C PRO A 420 0.52 -2.48 38.55
N HIS A 421 -0.68 -2.06 38.16
CA HIS A 421 -1.94 -2.72 38.54
C HIS A 421 -2.37 -3.85 37.59
N ASP A 422 -2.25 -3.66 36.28
CA ASP A 422 -2.65 -4.65 35.25
C ASP A 422 -1.48 -5.17 34.39
N GLY A 423 -0.30 -4.56 34.48
CA GLY A 423 0.88 -4.99 33.73
C GLY A 423 0.83 -4.66 32.23
N LEU A 424 -0.06 -3.77 31.81
CA LEU A 424 -0.21 -3.30 30.43
C LEU A 424 0.39 -1.90 30.24
N PRO A 425 0.84 -1.56 29.02
CA PRO A 425 1.45 -0.26 28.75
C PRO A 425 0.48 0.92 28.92
N ARG A 426 1.05 2.10 29.14
CA ARG A 426 0.40 3.42 29.13
C ARG A 426 1.20 4.37 28.25
N ILE A 427 0.51 5.32 27.64
CA ILE A 427 1.12 6.38 26.82
C ILE A 427 1.41 7.59 27.74
N PRO A 428 2.68 7.98 27.95
CA PRO A 428 3.02 9.18 28.70
C PRO A 428 2.44 10.45 28.05
N ARG A 429 2.20 11.51 28.85
CA ARG A 429 1.52 12.73 28.36
C ARG A 429 2.29 13.51 27.29
N ASP A 430 3.61 13.35 27.28
CA ASP A 430 4.59 13.92 26.34
C ASP A 430 4.97 12.94 25.21
N LYS A 431 4.16 11.91 25.00
CA LYS A 431 4.32 10.84 24.00
C LYS A 431 3.01 10.55 23.29
N GLU A 432 3.15 9.79 22.21
CA GLU A 432 2.08 9.28 21.36
C GLU A 432 2.17 7.74 21.29
N GLY A 433 1.05 7.10 20.98
CA GLY A 433 0.98 5.67 20.65
C GLY A 433 0.98 5.48 19.13
N ALA A 434 0.42 4.37 18.65
CA ALA A 434 0.28 4.15 17.21
C ALA A 434 -0.74 5.10 16.58
N ASN A 435 -1.71 5.61 17.35
CA ASN A 435 -2.62 6.67 16.91
C ASN A 435 -2.14 8.05 17.40
N GLU A 436 -1.41 8.76 16.56
CA GLU A 436 -0.99 10.16 16.75
C GLU A 436 -2.16 11.17 16.69
N GLN A 437 -3.28 10.81 16.07
CA GLN A 437 -4.38 11.74 15.78
C GLN A 437 -5.25 12.02 17.02
N ASP A 438 -5.30 11.09 17.98
CA ASP A 438 -6.05 11.21 19.22
C ASP A 438 -5.13 11.27 20.46
N PRO A 439 -5.37 12.17 21.43
CA PRO A 439 -4.60 12.22 22.67
C PRO A 439 -5.05 11.12 23.65
N LEU A 440 -4.60 9.90 23.38
CA LEU A 440 -4.91 8.68 24.13
C LEU A 440 -4.00 8.52 25.36
N GLY A 441 -4.46 7.68 26.30
CA GLY A 441 -3.75 7.27 27.52
C GLY A 441 -3.30 5.81 27.49
N ASP A 442 -3.99 4.96 26.73
CA ASP A 442 -3.57 3.63 26.32
C ASP A 442 -4.31 3.17 25.06
N GLU A 443 -3.80 2.13 24.40
CA GLU A 443 -4.30 1.56 23.15
C GLU A 443 -4.34 0.03 23.22
N LEU A 444 -5.37 -0.55 22.59
CA LEU A 444 -5.51 -2.00 22.41
C LEU A 444 -4.36 -2.58 21.59
N ALA A 445 -4.01 -1.90 20.48
CA ALA A 445 -2.92 -2.30 19.59
C ALA A 445 -1.57 -2.32 20.33
N LEU A 446 -1.22 -1.24 21.04
CA LEU A 446 -0.01 -1.17 21.87
C LEU A 446 0.06 -2.30 22.92
N SER A 447 -1.07 -2.62 23.55
CA SER A 447 -1.14 -3.72 24.53
C SER A 447 -1.02 -5.10 23.89
N ALA A 448 -1.47 -5.27 22.64
CA ALA A 448 -1.23 -6.47 21.83
C ALA A 448 0.23 -6.56 21.37
N SER A 449 0.86 -5.46 20.94
CA SER A 449 2.30 -5.41 20.65
C SER A 449 3.15 -5.72 21.88
N TRP A 450 2.68 -5.45 23.11
CA TRP A 450 3.36 -5.87 24.34
C TRP A 450 3.35 -7.39 24.56
N VAL A 451 2.27 -8.08 24.20
CA VAL A 451 2.21 -9.55 24.20
C VAL A 451 3.26 -10.10 23.23
N ALA A 452 3.26 -9.63 21.97
CA ALA A 452 4.21 -10.03 20.96
C ALA A 452 5.66 -9.75 21.37
N ALA A 453 5.98 -8.52 21.76
CA ALA A 453 7.34 -8.09 22.10
C ALA A 453 7.92 -8.86 23.30
N SER A 454 7.08 -9.26 24.26
CA SER A 454 7.50 -10.14 25.37
C SER A 454 7.76 -11.58 24.94
N ALA A 455 7.04 -12.10 23.93
CA ALA A 455 7.34 -13.40 23.34
C ALA A 455 8.63 -13.35 22.50
N SER A 456 8.74 -12.39 21.59
CA SER A 456 9.91 -12.20 20.72
C SER A 456 11.18 -11.91 21.52
N TYR A 457 11.13 -11.05 22.54
CA TYR A 457 12.28 -10.88 23.44
C TYR A 457 12.66 -12.19 24.16
N ALA A 458 11.70 -13.09 24.44
CA ALA A 458 12.01 -14.36 25.07
C ALA A 458 12.76 -15.33 24.12
N ASP A 459 12.43 -15.32 22.84
CA ASP A 459 13.08 -16.13 21.82
C ASP A 459 14.48 -15.56 21.46
N LEU A 460 14.61 -14.23 21.33
CA LEU A 460 15.89 -13.53 21.24
C LEU A 460 16.79 -13.78 22.46
N ALA A 461 16.24 -13.73 23.68
CA ALA A 461 16.97 -14.04 24.91
C ALA A 461 17.48 -15.49 24.93
N ALA A 462 16.68 -16.45 24.45
CA ALA A 462 17.11 -17.83 24.30
C ALA A 462 18.21 -18.00 23.23
N ALA A 463 18.14 -17.23 22.14
CA ALA A 463 19.14 -17.21 21.07
C ALA A 463 20.49 -16.63 21.53
N ALA A 464 20.47 -15.57 22.34
CA ALA A 464 21.67 -14.98 22.95
C ALA A 464 22.26 -15.83 24.10
N GLY A 465 21.42 -16.61 24.81
CA GLY A 465 21.83 -17.52 25.89
C GLY A 465 21.32 -17.14 27.29
N HIS A 466 20.44 -16.14 27.39
CA HIS A 466 19.90 -15.56 28.61
C HIS A 466 18.63 -16.31 29.07
N ALA A 467 18.74 -17.62 29.30
CA ALA A 467 17.59 -18.51 29.54
C ALA A 467 16.66 -18.09 30.70
N ALA A 468 17.19 -17.47 31.76
CA ALA A 468 16.38 -16.94 32.86
C ALA A 468 15.54 -15.71 32.45
N GLY A 469 16.11 -14.82 31.62
CA GLY A 469 15.41 -13.69 31.03
C GLY A 469 14.32 -14.16 30.06
N ALA A 470 14.66 -15.14 29.20
CA ALA A 470 13.70 -15.79 28.31
C ALA A 470 12.48 -16.35 29.07
N GLN A 471 12.71 -17.13 30.13
CA GLN A 471 11.61 -17.72 30.89
C GLN A 471 10.75 -16.66 31.61
N GLN A 472 11.35 -15.55 32.04
CA GLN A 472 10.59 -14.45 32.64
C GLN A 472 9.74 -13.72 31.58
N ALA A 473 10.30 -13.43 30.41
CA ALA A 473 9.61 -12.75 29.33
C ALA A 473 8.42 -13.56 28.79
N ARG A 474 8.55 -14.90 28.66
CA ARG A 474 7.39 -15.77 28.35
C ARG A 474 6.28 -15.66 29.40
N ARG A 475 6.60 -15.69 30.70
CA ARG A 475 5.59 -15.50 31.76
C ARG A 475 4.91 -14.13 31.67
N THR A 476 5.67 -13.09 31.34
CA THR A 476 5.16 -11.72 31.19
C THR A 476 4.26 -11.58 29.95
N SER A 477 4.60 -12.24 28.83
CA SER A 477 3.70 -12.37 27.68
C SER A 477 2.37 -13.01 28.10
N GLU A 478 2.38 -14.21 28.69
CA GLU A 478 1.16 -14.91 29.12
C GLU A 478 0.31 -14.08 30.11
N GLN A 479 0.94 -13.33 31.02
CA GLN A 479 0.24 -12.40 31.91
C GLN A 479 -0.45 -11.27 31.14
N ALA A 480 0.24 -10.65 30.18
CA ALA A 480 -0.34 -9.62 29.33
C ALA A 480 -1.49 -10.16 28.46
N ARG A 481 -1.40 -11.40 27.95
CA ARG A 481 -2.48 -12.05 27.17
C ARG A 481 -3.81 -12.04 27.92
N HIS A 482 -3.79 -12.36 29.22
CA HIS A 482 -4.99 -12.34 30.06
C HIS A 482 -5.46 -10.91 30.36
N ALA A 483 -4.54 -10.00 30.72
CA ALA A 483 -4.87 -8.62 31.06
C ALA A 483 -5.50 -7.84 29.90
N VAL A 484 -5.08 -8.09 28.64
CA VAL A 484 -5.66 -7.42 27.45
C VAL A 484 -7.17 -7.65 27.37
N THR A 485 -7.64 -8.89 27.51
CA THR A 485 -9.07 -9.18 27.48
C THR A 485 -9.81 -8.52 28.64
N GLU A 486 -9.24 -8.51 29.85
CA GLU A 486 -9.86 -7.88 31.02
C GLU A 486 -9.96 -6.35 30.92
N ARG A 487 -8.98 -5.70 30.28
CA ARG A 487 -8.95 -4.23 30.11
C ARG A 487 -9.83 -3.73 28.98
N TYR A 488 -9.88 -4.45 27.86
CA TYR A 488 -10.42 -3.93 26.59
C TYR A 488 -11.71 -4.58 26.10
N TRP A 489 -12.26 -5.59 26.79
CA TRP A 489 -13.54 -6.19 26.41
C TRP A 489 -14.71 -5.61 27.23
N ASP A 490 -15.59 -4.83 26.60
CA ASP A 490 -16.86 -4.45 27.22
C ASP A 490 -17.89 -5.58 27.08
N ALA A 491 -17.90 -6.47 28.07
CA ALA A 491 -18.84 -7.58 28.14
C ALA A 491 -20.33 -7.18 28.28
N ARG A 492 -20.66 -5.91 28.56
CA ARG A 492 -22.06 -5.44 28.65
C ARG A 492 -22.61 -5.09 27.28
N HIS A 493 -21.79 -4.47 26.43
CA HIS A 493 -22.18 -4.05 25.09
C HIS A 493 -21.71 -5.02 24.00
N GLY A 494 -20.80 -5.96 24.33
CA GLY A 494 -20.28 -6.96 23.39
C GLY A 494 -19.28 -6.38 22.39
N VAL A 495 -18.54 -5.34 22.77
CA VAL A 495 -17.62 -4.62 21.89
C VAL A 495 -16.21 -4.57 22.48
N TRP A 496 -15.22 -4.46 21.60
CA TRP A 496 -13.86 -4.12 21.98
C TRP A 496 -13.73 -2.60 22.17
N ILE A 497 -12.97 -2.23 23.20
CA ILE A 497 -12.51 -0.86 23.44
C ILE A 497 -11.17 -0.75 22.71
N SER A 498 -11.08 0.12 21.70
CA SER A 498 -9.86 0.26 20.90
C SER A 498 -8.77 1.06 21.63
N ALA A 499 -9.17 1.95 22.54
CA ALA A 499 -8.28 2.76 23.36
C ALA A 499 -8.99 3.35 24.58
N HIS A 500 -8.22 3.89 25.53
CA HIS A 500 -8.75 4.84 26.52
C HIS A 500 -8.15 6.23 26.29
N THR A 501 -8.99 7.25 26.31
CA THR A 501 -8.57 8.66 26.30
C THR A 501 -7.74 9.00 27.55
N ARG A 502 -6.99 10.13 27.53
CA ARG A 502 -6.22 10.61 28.70
C ARG A 502 -7.02 10.88 29.98
N SER A 503 -8.36 10.89 29.93
CA SER A 503 -9.25 10.98 31.10
C SER A 503 -9.75 9.61 31.59
N GLY A 504 -9.41 8.53 30.90
CA GLY A 504 -9.86 7.16 31.19
C GLY A 504 -11.21 6.80 30.55
N ALA A 505 -11.81 7.67 29.72
CA ALA A 505 -13.02 7.31 28.99
C ALA A 505 -12.69 6.33 27.83
N PRO A 506 -13.45 5.23 27.67
CA PRO A 506 -13.20 4.24 26.62
C PRO A 506 -13.59 4.76 25.24
N VAL A 507 -12.83 4.35 24.22
CA VAL A 507 -13.11 4.57 22.80
C VAL A 507 -13.67 3.27 22.23
N THR A 508 -14.94 3.29 21.81
CA THR A 508 -15.69 2.13 21.30
C THR A 508 -16.24 2.36 19.88
N ASP A 509 -15.74 3.38 19.19
CA ASP A 509 -16.09 3.61 17.79
C ASP A 509 -15.52 2.44 16.93
N PRO A 510 -16.28 1.90 15.96
CA PRO A 510 -15.81 0.74 15.21
C PRO A 510 -14.66 1.09 14.26
N ASP A 511 -13.49 0.54 14.55
CA ASP A 511 -12.24 0.74 13.80
C ASP A 511 -11.52 -0.60 13.55
N LEU A 512 -10.31 -0.53 12.98
CA LEU A 512 -9.47 -1.70 12.68
C LEU A 512 -8.65 -2.21 13.87
N ASN A 513 -8.55 -1.47 14.99
CA ASN A 513 -7.63 -1.79 16.09
C ASN A 513 -7.83 -3.20 16.70
N PRO A 514 -9.06 -3.72 16.86
CA PRO A 514 -9.28 -5.09 17.33
C PRO A 514 -8.68 -6.19 16.44
N ALA A 515 -8.33 -5.92 15.17
CA ALA A 515 -7.70 -6.91 14.30
C ALA A 515 -6.33 -7.39 14.82
N ALA A 516 -5.60 -6.55 15.56
CA ALA A 516 -4.33 -6.91 16.21
C ALA A 516 -4.47 -8.07 17.23
N LEU A 517 -5.69 -8.29 17.76
CA LEU A 517 -6.00 -9.41 18.65
C LEU A 517 -6.06 -10.76 17.92
N ILE A 518 -6.36 -10.76 16.61
CA ILE A 518 -6.42 -11.98 15.81
C ILE A 518 -5.01 -12.54 15.62
N GLN A 519 -4.07 -11.70 15.19
CA GLN A 519 -2.66 -12.06 14.99
C GLN A 519 -2.03 -12.63 16.26
N ASN A 520 -2.36 -12.06 17.42
CA ASN A 520 -1.89 -12.54 18.71
C ASN A 520 -2.70 -13.71 19.30
N SER A 521 -3.74 -14.22 18.63
CA SER A 521 -4.65 -15.27 19.12
C SER A 521 -5.28 -14.94 20.49
N LEU A 522 -5.69 -13.69 20.70
CA LEU A 522 -6.26 -13.17 21.95
C LEU A 522 -7.80 -13.23 21.99
N LEU A 523 -8.42 -13.72 20.92
CA LEU A 523 -9.88 -13.83 20.79
C LEU A 523 -10.36 -15.27 20.96
N THR A 524 -11.56 -15.44 21.53
CA THR A 524 -12.31 -16.70 21.33
C THR A 524 -12.75 -16.83 19.87
N ALA A 525 -12.98 -18.05 19.39
CA ALA A 525 -13.43 -18.28 18.00
C ALA A 525 -14.66 -17.44 17.63
N GLY A 526 -15.68 -17.39 18.49
CA GLY A 526 -16.89 -16.57 18.24
C GLY A 526 -16.63 -15.05 18.20
N GLN A 527 -15.71 -14.53 19.01
CA GLN A 527 -15.30 -13.11 18.95
C GLN A 527 -14.50 -12.82 17.69
N ARG A 528 -13.58 -13.71 17.30
CA ARG A 528 -12.80 -13.61 16.07
C ARG A 528 -13.72 -13.61 14.85
N ASP A 529 -14.62 -14.59 14.77
CA ASP A 529 -15.49 -14.77 13.61
C ASP A 529 -16.46 -13.58 13.49
N SER A 530 -17.06 -13.12 14.60
CA SER A 530 -17.89 -11.90 14.62
C SER A 530 -17.14 -10.63 14.21
N LEU A 531 -15.86 -10.49 14.57
CA LEU A 531 -15.04 -9.36 14.15
C LEU A 531 -14.72 -9.43 12.65
N LEU A 532 -14.35 -10.62 12.15
CA LEU A 532 -14.06 -10.86 10.74
C LEU A 532 -15.29 -10.65 9.84
N ASP A 533 -16.47 -11.12 10.26
CA ASP A 533 -17.75 -10.89 9.56
C ASP A 533 -18.03 -9.38 9.42
N ARG A 534 -17.82 -8.62 10.50
CA ARG A 534 -18.03 -7.16 10.50
C ARG A 534 -17.02 -6.45 9.59
N LEU A 535 -15.73 -6.77 9.73
CA LEU A 535 -14.68 -6.19 8.91
C LEU A 535 -14.86 -6.53 7.42
N ALA A 536 -15.58 -7.60 7.08
CA ALA A 536 -15.81 -8.04 5.69
C ALA A 536 -16.97 -7.30 5.02
N SER A 537 -17.81 -6.63 5.81
CA SER A 537 -18.99 -5.91 5.33
C SER A 537 -18.65 -4.64 4.54
N ALA A 538 -19.62 -4.14 3.78
CA ALA A 538 -19.50 -2.87 3.07
C ALA A 538 -19.35 -1.65 4.01
N ASP A 539 -19.60 -1.83 5.31
CA ASP A 539 -19.35 -0.84 6.38
C ASP A 539 -17.85 -0.52 6.48
N PHE A 540 -16.98 -1.50 6.23
CA PHE A 540 -15.52 -1.34 6.20
C PHE A 540 -14.91 -1.43 4.80
N GLN A 541 -15.47 -2.24 3.90
CA GLN A 541 -14.85 -2.53 2.61
C GLN A 541 -15.33 -1.62 1.47
N ALA A 542 -14.38 -0.92 0.84
CA ALA A 542 -14.54 -0.23 -0.43
C ALA A 542 -14.04 -1.12 -1.60
N ASP A 543 -14.22 -0.66 -2.84
CA ASP A 543 -13.69 -1.35 -4.03
C ASP A 543 -12.17 -1.14 -4.23
N TRP A 544 -11.56 -0.31 -3.39
CA TRP A 544 -10.13 0.02 -3.38
C TRP A 544 -9.42 -0.32 -2.05
N GLY A 545 -10.12 -0.92 -1.08
CA GLY A 545 -9.51 -1.43 0.15
C GLY A 545 -10.38 -1.29 1.39
N THR A 546 -9.76 -1.44 2.56
CA THR A 546 -10.43 -1.38 3.87
C THR A 546 -10.29 0.01 4.50
N ARG A 547 -11.43 0.60 4.90
CA ARG A 547 -11.51 1.87 5.63
C ARG A 547 -10.97 1.74 7.05
N SER A 548 -10.34 2.79 7.59
CA SER A 548 -9.83 2.81 8.97
C SER A 548 -10.94 2.73 10.03
N LYS A 549 -12.13 3.24 9.69
CA LYS A 549 -13.35 3.20 10.51
C LYS A 549 -14.54 2.73 9.68
N ALA A 550 -15.53 2.15 10.37
CA ALA A 550 -16.81 1.82 9.78
C ALA A 550 -17.55 3.08 9.30
N VAL A 551 -18.27 3.01 8.18
CA VAL A 551 -19.21 4.05 7.73
C VAL A 551 -20.30 4.32 8.79
N SER A 552 -20.64 3.31 9.60
CA SER A 552 -21.56 3.41 10.74
C SER A 552 -20.97 4.05 12.01
N ALA A 553 -19.67 4.40 12.04
CA ALA A 553 -19.03 5.04 13.18
C ALA A 553 -19.47 6.51 13.33
N ALA A 554 -19.61 6.98 14.58
CA ALA A 554 -19.99 8.37 14.84
C ALA A 554 -18.88 9.37 14.45
N SER A 555 -17.63 8.92 14.45
CA SER A 555 -16.46 9.68 13.99
C SER A 555 -16.03 9.34 12.55
N TYR A 556 -16.89 8.76 11.72
CA TYR A 556 -16.57 8.52 10.31
C TYR A 556 -16.47 9.83 9.51
N ASP A 557 -15.32 10.06 8.89
CA ASP A 557 -15.12 11.06 7.85
C ASP A 557 -14.30 10.43 6.71
N PRO A 558 -14.86 10.27 5.50
CA PRO A 558 -14.19 9.64 4.38
C PRO A 558 -13.04 10.46 3.78
N ASN A 559 -12.81 11.70 4.21
CA ASN A 559 -11.71 12.55 3.71
C ASN A 559 -10.74 12.99 4.83
N ALA A 560 -10.77 12.31 5.97
CA ALA A 560 -9.88 12.59 7.10
C ALA A 560 -8.89 11.45 7.29
N TYR A 561 -7.59 11.81 7.24
CA TYR A 561 -6.42 10.94 7.30
C TYR A 561 -6.57 9.58 8.00
N ALA A 562 -7.10 9.54 9.22
CA ALA A 562 -7.25 8.30 10.01
C ALA A 562 -8.69 7.95 10.41
N SER A 563 -9.71 8.67 9.94
CA SER A 563 -11.10 8.56 10.44
C SER A 563 -12.14 8.04 9.43
N GLY A 564 -11.71 7.40 8.35
CA GLY A 564 -12.63 6.81 7.37
C GLY A 564 -12.00 6.54 6.00
N SER A 565 -10.84 7.16 5.76
CA SER A 565 -9.93 6.88 4.65
C SER A 565 -9.50 5.40 4.57
N VAL A 566 -8.98 5.01 3.41
CA VAL A 566 -8.49 3.66 3.10
C VAL A 566 -6.96 3.70 2.98
N TRP A 567 -6.27 2.87 3.76
CA TRP A 567 -4.80 2.80 3.79
C TRP A 567 -4.30 1.53 3.10
N ALA A 568 -3.22 1.61 2.33
CA ALA A 568 -2.62 0.42 1.71
C ALA A 568 -2.10 -0.57 2.77
N LEU A 569 -1.45 -0.05 3.81
CA LEU A 569 -0.92 -0.83 4.93
C LEU A 569 -2.05 -1.56 5.69
N GLY A 570 -3.11 -0.82 6.05
CA GLY A 570 -4.28 -1.39 6.74
C GLY A 570 -4.98 -2.45 5.90
N THR A 571 -5.21 -2.17 4.61
CA THR A 571 -5.82 -3.11 3.66
C THR A 571 -4.99 -4.39 3.50
N SER A 572 -3.67 -4.26 3.35
CA SER A 572 -2.74 -5.40 3.26
C SER A 572 -2.74 -6.25 4.55
N GLY A 573 -2.71 -5.59 5.72
CA GLY A 573 -2.77 -6.26 7.02
C GLY A 573 -4.10 -6.99 7.26
N ILE A 574 -5.22 -6.42 6.81
CA ILE A 574 -6.55 -7.05 6.89
C ILE A 574 -6.65 -8.25 5.93
N ALA A 575 -6.12 -8.15 4.71
CA ALA A 575 -6.03 -9.31 3.80
C ALA A 575 -5.20 -10.46 4.42
N GLY A 576 -4.01 -10.15 4.96
CA GLY A 576 -3.18 -11.09 5.72
C GLY A 576 -3.93 -11.74 6.90
N THR A 577 -4.74 -10.94 7.61
CA THR A 577 -5.56 -11.40 8.74
C THR A 577 -6.64 -12.40 8.27
N TYR A 578 -7.31 -12.16 7.14
CA TYR A 578 -8.29 -13.11 6.58
C TYR A 578 -7.66 -14.44 6.13
N TRP A 579 -6.49 -14.42 5.48
CA TRP A 579 -5.77 -15.66 5.17
C TRP A 579 -5.39 -16.43 6.44
N SER A 580 -4.82 -15.75 7.44
CA SER A 580 -4.47 -16.38 8.74
C SER A 580 -5.67 -16.96 9.51
N ALA A 581 -6.89 -16.53 9.16
CA ALA A 581 -8.13 -16.95 9.77
C ALA A 581 -8.95 -17.93 8.90
N HIS A 582 -8.35 -18.48 7.83
CA HIS A 582 -8.99 -19.42 6.91
C HIS A 582 -10.23 -18.87 6.18
N ARG A 583 -10.11 -17.64 5.66
CA ARG A 583 -11.13 -16.94 4.86
C ARG A 583 -10.57 -16.39 3.53
N PRO A 584 -10.05 -17.25 2.63
CA PRO A 584 -9.32 -16.83 1.43
C PRO A 584 -10.17 -16.05 0.41
N LEU A 585 -11.48 -16.29 0.33
CA LEU A 585 -12.37 -15.56 -0.58
C LEU A 585 -12.40 -14.05 -0.27
N THR A 586 -12.55 -13.69 1.01
CA THR A 586 -12.54 -12.29 1.46
C THR A 586 -11.13 -11.72 1.40
N ALA A 587 -10.11 -12.48 1.83
CA ALA A 587 -8.70 -12.06 1.75
C ALA A 587 -8.30 -11.65 0.33
N LEU A 588 -8.62 -12.49 -0.66
CA LEU A 588 -8.34 -12.26 -2.07
C LEU A 588 -9.09 -11.04 -2.62
N ALA A 589 -10.33 -10.80 -2.20
CA ALA A 589 -11.08 -9.61 -2.61
C ALA A 589 -10.44 -8.31 -2.07
N VAL A 590 -10.05 -8.30 -0.79
CA VAL A 590 -9.38 -7.16 -0.14
C VAL A 590 -8.02 -6.87 -0.76
N TRP A 591 -7.20 -7.91 -0.99
CA TRP A 591 -5.88 -7.75 -1.61
C TRP A 591 -5.93 -7.30 -3.08
N ASN A 592 -6.87 -7.81 -3.88
CA ASN A 592 -7.03 -7.38 -5.28
C ASN A 592 -7.40 -5.89 -5.39
N ALA A 593 -8.06 -5.31 -4.38
CA ALA A 593 -8.44 -3.90 -4.35
C ALA A 593 -7.23 -2.94 -4.34
N LEU A 594 -6.02 -3.44 -4.01
CA LEU A 594 -4.77 -2.68 -4.05
C LEU A 594 -4.11 -2.65 -5.44
N LEU A 595 -4.39 -3.60 -6.33
CA LEU A 595 -3.75 -3.67 -7.65
C LEU A 595 -3.87 -2.37 -8.48
N PRO A 596 -5.04 -1.67 -8.51
CA PRO A 596 -5.18 -0.40 -9.23
C PRO A 596 -4.26 0.72 -8.72
N TRP A 597 -3.89 0.70 -7.43
CA TRP A 597 -3.11 1.77 -6.78
C TRP A 597 -1.75 1.96 -7.46
N SER A 598 -1.13 0.86 -7.95
CA SER A 598 0.12 0.84 -8.71
C SER A 598 0.11 1.65 -10.03
N SER A 599 -1.04 2.20 -10.41
CA SER A 599 -1.23 3.00 -11.63
C SER A 599 -1.94 4.34 -11.42
N LEU A 600 -2.24 4.69 -10.16
CA LEU A 600 -3.14 5.78 -9.81
C LEU A 600 -2.51 7.16 -10.07
N ASP A 601 -1.37 7.46 -9.43
CA ASP A 601 -0.63 8.72 -9.61
C ASP A 601 0.78 8.47 -10.19
N SER A 602 1.74 8.09 -9.34
CA SER A 602 3.04 7.59 -9.78
C SER A 602 2.92 6.15 -10.28
N LEU A 603 3.41 5.87 -11.49
CA LEU A 603 3.22 4.57 -12.14
C LEU A 603 4.30 3.58 -11.68
N GLY A 604 3.85 2.47 -11.10
CA GLY A 604 4.67 1.46 -10.44
C GLY A 604 4.48 1.45 -8.92
N HIS A 605 4.35 2.63 -8.32
CA HIS A 605 4.29 2.81 -6.87
C HIS A 605 2.86 2.84 -6.34
N MET A 606 2.70 2.55 -5.05
CA MET A 606 1.41 2.63 -4.37
C MET A 606 1.33 3.87 -3.47
N HIS A 607 0.16 4.50 -3.48
CA HIS A 607 -0.19 5.57 -2.54
C HIS A 607 -0.18 5.10 -1.10
N GLU A 608 -0.01 6.05 -0.21
CA GLU A 608 -0.27 5.90 1.22
C GLU A 608 -1.76 5.64 1.53
N VAL A 609 -2.61 6.62 1.19
CA VAL A 609 -4.00 6.71 1.64
C VAL A 609 -4.94 7.29 0.57
N LEU A 610 -6.14 6.73 0.47
CA LEU A 610 -7.24 7.16 -0.42
C LEU A 610 -8.49 7.51 0.39
N ALA A 611 -9.40 8.29 -0.19
CA ALA A 611 -10.67 8.62 0.47
C ALA A 611 -11.57 7.38 0.67
N GLY A 612 -12.46 7.44 1.67
CA GLY A 612 -13.33 6.33 2.08
C GLY A 612 -14.53 6.07 1.16
N ASP A 613 -15.13 7.11 0.59
CA ASP A 613 -16.42 6.99 -0.13
C ASP A 613 -16.29 7.02 -1.66
N LEU A 614 -15.22 7.63 -2.19
CA LEU A 614 -14.93 7.77 -3.62
C LEU A 614 -13.48 7.39 -3.92
N TYR A 615 -13.23 6.76 -5.06
CA TYR A 615 -11.88 6.36 -5.44
C TYR A 615 -11.03 7.56 -5.88
N HIS A 616 -10.26 8.15 -4.96
CA HIS A 616 -9.19 9.11 -5.24
C HIS A 616 -8.19 9.19 -4.08
N PRO A 617 -6.95 9.65 -4.31
CA PRO A 617 -6.02 10.00 -3.23
C PRO A 617 -6.59 11.11 -2.34
N GLU A 618 -6.26 11.07 -1.04
CA GLU A 618 -6.48 12.22 -0.17
C GLU A 618 -5.48 13.34 -0.46
N VAL A 619 -5.83 14.57 -0.10
CA VAL A 619 -4.95 15.75 -0.32
C VAL A 619 -3.63 15.63 0.43
N GLU A 620 -3.62 14.91 1.56
CA GLU A 620 -2.45 14.74 2.40
C GLU A 620 -1.56 13.55 2.02
N SER A 621 -2.10 12.58 1.28
CA SER A 621 -1.45 11.34 0.85
C SER A 621 -0.07 11.52 0.19
N VAL A 622 0.84 10.58 0.44
CA VAL A 622 2.11 10.40 -0.27
C VAL A 622 1.93 9.51 -1.52
N PRO A 623 2.31 9.98 -2.73
CA PRO A 623 2.15 9.22 -3.98
C PRO A 623 3.00 7.95 -4.09
N GLU A 624 4.19 7.95 -3.48
CA GLU A 624 5.14 6.82 -3.49
C GLU A 624 5.49 6.46 -2.05
N GLN A 625 4.63 5.70 -1.36
CA GLN A 625 4.83 5.39 0.05
C GLN A 625 5.43 4.00 0.23
N THR A 626 6.62 3.91 0.85
CA THR A 626 7.42 2.69 0.97
C THR A 626 6.61 1.58 1.65
N TRP A 627 5.87 1.88 2.74
CA TRP A 627 5.07 0.87 3.44
C TRP A 627 3.95 0.26 2.59
N SER A 628 3.52 0.93 1.50
CA SER A 628 2.37 0.51 0.70
C SER A 628 2.76 -0.61 -0.23
N SER A 629 3.83 -0.39 -1.00
CA SER A 629 4.48 -1.43 -1.81
C SER A 629 5.07 -2.54 -0.94
N ALA A 630 5.68 -2.21 0.20
CA ALA A 630 6.23 -3.20 1.14
C ALA A 630 5.13 -4.13 1.68
N SER A 631 4.03 -3.58 2.20
CA SER A 631 2.95 -4.38 2.80
C SER A 631 2.18 -5.20 1.75
N PHE A 632 2.01 -4.70 0.52
CA PHE A 632 1.44 -5.48 -0.58
C PHE A 632 2.31 -6.70 -0.93
N LEU A 633 3.64 -6.54 -1.00
CA LEU A 633 4.57 -7.64 -1.22
C LEU A 633 4.52 -8.66 -0.07
N THR A 634 4.63 -8.21 1.18
CA THR A 634 4.54 -9.07 2.37
C THR A 634 3.22 -9.83 2.43
N ALA A 635 2.08 -9.19 2.15
CA ALA A 635 0.76 -9.84 2.13
C ALA A 635 0.65 -10.88 1.01
N THR A 636 1.35 -10.70 -0.11
CA THR A 636 1.42 -11.70 -1.18
C THR A 636 2.27 -12.91 -0.78
N VAL A 637 3.45 -12.68 -0.20
CA VAL A 637 4.37 -13.74 0.20
C VAL A 637 3.82 -14.53 1.37
N GLU A 638 3.49 -13.86 2.47
CA GLU A 638 3.08 -14.54 3.71
C GLU A 638 1.61 -14.92 3.77
N GLY A 639 0.75 -14.17 3.06
CA GLY A 639 -0.70 -14.38 3.02
C GLY A 639 -1.09 -15.26 1.83
N LEU A 640 -1.10 -14.70 0.62
CA LEU A 640 -1.57 -15.40 -0.59
C LEU A 640 -0.80 -16.70 -0.87
N LEU A 641 0.53 -16.69 -0.72
CA LEU A 641 1.36 -17.87 -0.95
C LEU A 641 1.59 -18.71 0.32
N GLY A 642 1.26 -18.18 1.51
CA GLY A 642 1.57 -18.83 2.79
C GLY A 642 3.06 -19.16 2.94
N LEU A 643 3.95 -18.42 2.27
CA LEU A 643 5.37 -18.70 2.17
C LEU A 643 6.10 -18.09 3.37
N LYS A 644 6.68 -18.93 4.23
CA LYS A 644 7.47 -18.49 5.38
C LYS A 644 8.76 -19.29 5.51
N VAL A 645 9.89 -18.60 5.51
CA VAL A 645 11.21 -19.20 5.71
C VAL A 645 11.56 -19.20 7.20
N GLN A 646 12.10 -20.31 7.69
CA GLN A 646 12.59 -20.45 9.07
C GLN A 646 14.06 -20.89 9.02
N GLY A 647 14.96 -19.97 8.66
CA GLY A 647 16.39 -20.27 8.50
C GLY A 647 17.05 -20.81 9.77
N ALA A 648 16.58 -20.38 10.96
CA ALA A 648 17.04 -20.90 12.24
C ALA A 648 16.82 -22.42 12.40
N SER A 649 15.74 -22.96 11.83
CA SER A 649 15.41 -24.40 11.85
C SER A 649 15.76 -25.12 10.54
N GLY A 650 16.02 -24.39 9.46
CA GLY A 650 16.22 -24.92 8.10
C GLY A 650 14.92 -25.43 7.48
N ARG A 651 13.79 -24.78 7.79
CA ARG A 651 12.45 -25.15 7.32
C ARG A 651 11.85 -24.08 6.42
N VAL A 652 10.91 -24.48 5.58
CA VAL A 652 10.03 -23.58 4.82
C VAL A 652 8.59 -24.05 4.96
N SER A 653 7.66 -23.13 5.16
CA SER A 653 6.22 -23.36 5.00
C SER A 653 5.79 -22.75 3.67
N PHE A 654 4.92 -23.44 2.93
CA PHE A 654 4.29 -22.94 1.71
C PHE A 654 2.84 -23.42 1.67
N ALA A 655 1.92 -22.51 1.96
CA ALA A 655 0.49 -22.78 2.10
C ALA A 655 -0.33 -21.92 1.12
N PRO A 656 -0.25 -22.19 -0.20
CA PRO A 656 -0.77 -21.25 -1.19
C PRO A 656 -2.31 -21.30 -1.32
N HIS A 657 -2.92 -20.12 -1.20
CA HIS A 657 -4.34 -19.82 -1.39
C HIS A 657 -4.61 -19.34 -2.82
N LEU A 658 -4.29 -20.18 -3.81
CA LEU A 658 -4.29 -19.75 -5.21
C LEU A 658 -5.72 -19.42 -5.72
N PRO A 659 -5.93 -18.24 -6.35
CA PRO A 659 -7.20 -17.90 -6.96
C PRO A 659 -7.70 -19.01 -7.88
N PRO A 660 -8.98 -19.43 -7.85
CA PRO A 660 -9.46 -20.53 -8.68
C PRO A 660 -9.43 -20.27 -10.20
N ALA A 661 -9.09 -19.05 -10.60
CA ALA A 661 -8.80 -18.67 -11.98
C ALA A 661 -7.36 -18.98 -12.41
N TRP A 662 -6.41 -19.10 -11.48
CA TRP A 662 -4.99 -19.33 -11.77
C TRP A 662 -4.69 -20.81 -11.95
N SER A 663 -4.30 -21.20 -13.16
CA SER A 663 -3.91 -22.58 -13.49
C SER A 663 -2.55 -22.98 -12.91
N ALA A 664 -1.67 -22.04 -12.62
CA ALA A 664 -0.37 -22.28 -12.01
C ALA A 664 0.18 -21.03 -11.32
N VAL A 665 1.19 -21.22 -10.46
CA VAL A 665 2.12 -20.17 -10.01
C VAL A 665 3.54 -20.74 -10.00
N THR A 666 4.55 -19.91 -10.28
CA THR A 666 5.95 -20.27 -10.04
C THR A 666 6.57 -19.29 -9.07
N VAL A 667 7.28 -19.78 -8.06
CA VAL A 667 8.06 -18.99 -7.10
C VAL A 667 9.51 -19.45 -7.21
N ARG A 668 10.46 -18.52 -7.42
CA ARG A 668 11.90 -18.81 -7.56
C ARG A 668 12.70 -18.02 -6.52
N HIS A 669 13.93 -18.44 -6.26
CA HIS A 669 14.84 -17.80 -5.30
C HIS A 669 14.30 -17.78 -3.86
N VAL A 670 13.59 -18.83 -3.45
CA VAL A 670 13.23 -19.03 -2.04
C VAL A 670 14.47 -19.52 -1.29
N ARG A 671 15.21 -18.56 -0.72
CA ARG A 671 16.50 -18.79 -0.04
C ARG A 671 16.28 -19.42 1.34
N VAL A 672 16.84 -20.59 1.61
CA VAL A 672 16.75 -21.27 2.92
C VAL A 672 18.11 -21.88 3.29
N LYS A 673 18.81 -21.29 4.27
CA LYS A 673 20.04 -21.86 4.87
C LYS A 673 21.12 -22.28 3.83
N GLY A 674 21.32 -21.44 2.81
CA GLY A 674 22.28 -21.71 1.72
C GLY A 674 21.76 -22.60 0.59
N SER A 675 20.48 -23.00 0.63
CA SER A 675 19.75 -23.55 -0.50
C SER A 675 18.95 -22.45 -1.20
N ASP A 676 18.83 -22.57 -2.52
CA ASP A 676 17.88 -21.83 -3.35
C ASP A 676 16.82 -22.83 -3.83
N LEU A 677 15.55 -22.51 -3.61
CA LEU A 677 14.41 -23.34 -3.97
C LEU A 677 13.55 -22.65 -5.02
N THR A 678 13.08 -23.44 -5.98
CA THR A 678 12.02 -23.06 -6.93
C THR A 678 10.81 -23.98 -6.72
N PHE A 679 9.62 -23.39 -6.65
CA PHE A 679 8.34 -24.10 -6.56
C PHE A 679 7.47 -23.75 -7.76
N HIS A 680 7.06 -24.75 -8.54
CA HIS A 680 6.01 -24.61 -9.55
C HIS A 680 4.77 -25.39 -9.10
N VAL A 681 3.67 -24.68 -8.85
CA VAL A 681 2.39 -25.28 -8.48
C VAL A 681 1.44 -25.22 -9.66
N THR A 682 0.78 -26.33 -9.98
CA THR A 682 -0.27 -26.40 -11.02
C THR A 682 -1.60 -26.82 -10.40
N GLN A 683 -2.67 -26.08 -10.69
CA GLN A 683 -4.05 -26.44 -10.35
C GLN A 683 -4.75 -27.06 -11.56
N LEU A 684 -5.26 -28.28 -11.40
CA LEU A 684 -6.02 -29.02 -12.41
C LEU A 684 -7.37 -29.49 -11.81
N PRO A 685 -8.38 -29.81 -12.63
CA PRO A 685 -9.66 -30.32 -12.13
C PRO A 685 -9.50 -31.64 -11.34
N GLY A 686 -9.53 -31.55 -10.00
CA GLY A 686 -9.36 -32.70 -9.10
C GLY A 686 -7.91 -33.01 -8.71
N GLU A 687 -6.95 -32.14 -9.03
CA GLU A 687 -5.54 -32.38 -8.74
C GLU A 687 -4.76 -31.08 -8.51
N VAL A 688 -3.93 -31.04 -7.46
CA VAL A 688 -2.87 -30.03 -7.28
C VAL A 688 -1.52 -30.72 -7.44
N ARG A 689 -0.62 -30.13 -8.23
CA ARG A 689 0.77 -30.58 -8.39
C ARG A 689 1.73 -29.55 -7.83
N LEU A 690 2.77 -30.01 -7.16
CA LEU A 690 3.97 -29.25 -6.82
C LEU A 690 5.17 -29.91 -7.50
N GLN A 691 5.94 -29.12 -8.24
CA GLN A 691 7.30 -29.45 -8.67
C GLN A 691 8.23 -28.52 -7.88
N ALA A 692 9.09 -29.09 -7.06
CA ALA A 692 10.09 -28.34 -6.29
C ALA A 692 11.49 -28.68 -6.79
N GLU A 693 12.32 -27.67 -7.02
CA GLU A 693 13.74 -27.81 -7.33
C GLU A 693 14.57 -27.18 -6.21
N ASN A 694 15.69 -27.81 -5.86
CA ASN A 694 16.59 -27.35 -4.80
C ASN A 694 18.05 -27.40 -5.25
N ALA A 695 18.70 -26.23 -5.28
CA ALA A 695 20.11 -26.11 -5.68
C ALA A 695 21.11 -26.45 -4.56
N GLY A 696 20.67 -26.57 -3.30
CA GLY A 696 21.52 -26.69 -2.12
C GLY A 696 21.30 -27.97 -1.28
N ALA A 697 21.44 -27.82 0.04
CA ALA A 697 21.23 -28.90 1.01
C ALA A 697 19.73 -29.24 1.17
N PRO A 698 19.38 -30.45 1.65
CA PRO A 698 17.98 -30.82 1.86
C PRO A 698 17.26 -29.87 2.82
N VAL A 699 16.08 -29.39 2.42
CA VAL A 699 15.22 -28.50 3.21
C VAL A 699 13.96 -29.26 3.64
N THR A 700 13.52 -29.07 4.89
CA THR A 700 12.22 -29.59 5.33
C THR A 700 11.12 -28.60 4.98
N MET A 701 10.14 -29.07 4.21
CA MET A 701 9.03 -28.28 3.71
C MET A 701 7.72 -28.73 4.35
N LEU A 702 6.98 -27.78 4.92
CA LEU A 702 5.56 -27.93 5.19
C LEU A 702 4.82 -27.40 3.95
N PHE A 703 4.19 -28.29 3.19
CA PHE A 703 3.35 -27.91 2.05
C PHE A 703 1.88 -28.11 2.42
N ASP A 704 1.09 -27.05 2.24
CA ASP A 704 -0.27 -27.00 2.77
C ASP A 704 -1.23 -26.21 1.84
N PRO A 705 -1.36 -26.59 0.56
CA PRO A 705 -2.20 -25.86 -0.40
C PRO A 705 -3.69 -25.95 -0.07
N GLU A 706 -4.39 -24.86 -0.38
CA GLU A 706 -5.85 -24.87 -0.46
C GLU A 706 -6.33 -25.79 -1.58
N ILE A 707 -7.42 -26.53 -1.33
CA ILE A 707 -8.21 -27.24 -2.34
C ILE A 707 -9.68 -26.82 -2.24
N PRO A 708 -10.49 -26.96 -3.32
CA PRO A 708 -11.87 -26.48 -3.34
C PRO A 708 -12.71 -26.92 -2.12
N LEU A 709 -13.39 -25.97 -1.48
CA LEU A 709 -14.12 -26.15 -0.22
C LEU A 709 -15.01 -27.40 -0.22
N GLY A 710 -14.78 -28.31 0.74
CA GLY A 710 -15.51 -29.58 0.86
C GLY A 710 -15.11 -30.68 -0.13
N ALA A 711 -14.01 -30.52 -0.85
CA ALA A 711 -13.37 -31.60 -1.58
C ALA A 711 -12.91 -32.71 -0.63
N ARG A 712 -12.77 -33.93 -1.17
CA ARG A 712 -12.25 -35.09 -0.43
C ARG A 712 -10.94 -35.55 -1.04
N LEU A 713 -9.89 -35.58 -0.23
CA LEU A 713 -8.61 -36.20 -0.57
C LEU A 713 -8.82 -37.65 -1.03
N ARG A 714 -8.13 -38.04 -2.12
CA ARG A 714 -8.13 -39.41 -2.67
C ARG A 714 -6.80 -40.11 -2.46
N ASN A 715 -5.70 -39.46 -2.80
CA ASN A 715 -4.34 -39.87 -2.47
C ASN A 715 -3.38 -38.67 -2.59
N ALA A 716 -2.17 -38.85 -2.07
CA ALA A 716 -1.03 -38.00 -2.37
C ALA A 716 0.15 -38.89 -2.80
N LEU A 717 0.91 -38.46 -3.81
CA LEU A 717 2.04 -39.18 -4.39
C LEU A 717 3.29 -38.30 -4.40
N LEU A 718 4.34 -38.70 -3.69
CA LEU A 718 5.66 -38.08 -3.72
C LEU A 718 6.59 -38.96 -4.56
N ASP A 719 7.09 -38.44 -5.69
CA ASP A 719 7.90 -39.17 -6.67
C ASP A 719 7.31 -40.56 -7.03
N ASP A 720 6.03 -40.55 -7.41
CA ASP A 720 5.20 -41.73 -7.74
C ASP A 720 4.96 -42.72 -6.58
N ARG A 721 5.27 -42.35 -5.34
CA ARG A 721 5.06 -43.17 -4.13
C ARG A 721 3.99 -42.58 -3.21
N PRO A 722 3.04 -43.39 -2.69
CA PRO A 722 2.07 -42.91 -1.71
C PRO A 722 2.72 -42.28 -0.48
N VAL A 723 2.29 -41.07 -0.14
CA VAL A 723 2.71 -40.34 1.06
C VAL A 723 1.50 -40.05 1.94
N ALA A 724 1.71 -39.92 3.25
CA ALA A 724 0.66 -39.52 4.18
C ALA A 724 0.37 -38.02 4.00
N ALA A 725 -0.91 -37.68 3.86
CA ALA A 725 -1.40 -36.31 3.75
C ALA A 725 -2.65 -36.16 4.63
N LEU A 726 -2.75 -35.04 5.33
CA LEU A 726 -3.87 -34.73 6.23
C LEU A 726 -4.80 -33.74 5.56
N LEU A 727 -6.09 -34.09 5.47
CA LEU A 727 -7.13 -33.14 5.05
C LEU A 727 -7.53 -32.32 6.28
N GLU A 728 -7.26 -31.01 6.25
CA GLU A 728 -7.62 -30.06 7.31
C GLU A 728 -8.78 -29.17 6.81
N PRO A 729 -10.05 -29.51 7.13
CA PRO A 729 -11.20 -28.68 6.78
C PRO A 729 -11.41 -27.55 7.80
N ASN A 730 -11.48 -26.31 7.32
CA ASN A 730 -11.84 -25.15 8.14
C ASN A 730 -13.27 -24.69 7.81
N LEU A 731 -13.64 -23.48 8.25
CA LEU A 731 -14.98 -22.94 8.06
C LEU A 731 -15.26 -22.57 6.60
N GLU A 732 -14.30 -21.87 5.95
CA GLU A 732 -14.47 -21.33 4.59
C GLU A 732 -13.48 -21.92 3.56
N ASP A 733 -12.43 -22.62 4.00
CA ASP A 733 -11.46 -23.29 3.13
C ASP A 733 -11.26 -24.79 3.48
N THR A 734 -10.40 -25.47 2.71
CA THR A 734 -10.02 -26.86 2.96
C THR A 734 -8.59 -27.07 2.49
N HIS A 735 -7.70 -27.45 3.40
CA HIS A 735 -6.27 -27.63 3.11
C HIS A 735 -5.87 -29.10 3.05
N VAL A 736 -4.78 -29.39 2.34
CA VAL A 736 -4.12 -30.70 2.35
C VAL A 736 -2.68 -30.55 2.83
N ARG A 737 -2.44 -30.93 4.08
CA ARG A 737 -1.18 -30.74 4.78
C ARG A 737 -0.24 -31.93 4.66
N LEU A 738 1.02 -31.66 4.29
CA LEU A 738 2.11 -32.63 4.25
C LEU A 738 3.42 -32.01 4.77
N GLU A 739 4.20 -32.79 5.52
CA GLU A 739 5.62 -32.47 5.74
C GLU A 739 6.48 -33.40 4.87
N LEU A 740 7.39 -32.81 4.09
CA LEU A 740 8.27 -33.50 3.17
C LEU A 740 9.69 -32.93 3.25
N THR A 741 10.67 -33.68 2.75
CA THR A 741 12.04 -33.19 2.57
C THR A 741 12.26 -32.94 1.08
N VAL A 742 12.70 -31.74 0.71
CA VAL A 742 13.13 -31.42 -0.65
C VAL A 742 14.64 -31.66 -0.73
N PRO A 743 15.12 -32.82 -1.23
CA PRO A 743 16.55 -33.06 -1.47
C PRO A 743 17.09 -32.16 -2.58
N HIS A 744 18.41 -32.13 -2.74
CA HIS A 744 19.05 -31.54 -3.92
C HIS A 744 18.50 -32.14 -5.23
N GLY A 745 18.20 -31.28 -6.21
CA GLY A 745 17.54 -31.67 -7.46
C GLY A 745 16.02 -31.47 -7.41
N GLY A 746 15.30 -32.22 -8.24
CA GLY A 746 13.84 -32.11 -8.39
C GLY A 746 13.05 -33.07 -7.49
N THR A 747 11.88 -32.63 -7.04
CA THR A 747 10.88 -33.39 -6.27
C THR A 747 9.50 -33.15 -6.88
N ARG A 748 8.71 -34.21 -7.13
CA ARG A 748 7.31 -34.08 -7.60
C ARG A 748 6.33 -34.58 -6.55
N LEU A 749 5.37 -33.73 -6.18
CA LEU A 749 4.22 -34.08 -5.37
C LEU A 749 2.92 -33.89 -6.15
N GLU A 750 2.04 -34.88 -6.11
CA GLU A 750 0.71 -34.85 -6.69
C GLU A 750 -0.33 -35.10 -5.59
N ILE A 751 -1.33 -34.23 -5.47
CA ILE A 751 -2.44 -34.33 -4.53
C ILE A 751 -3.72 -34.48 -5.34
N VAL A 752 -4.36 -35.64 -5.30
CA VAL A 752 -5.62 -35.90 -6.02
C VAL A 752 -6.79 -35.82 -5.05
N TYR A 753 -7.82 -35.08 -5.43
CA TYR A 753 -9.03 -34.89 -4.67
C TYR A 753 -10.29 -35.09 -5.54
N GLN A 754 -11.46 -35.18 -4.91
CA GLN A 754 -12.73 -35.24 -5.62
C GLN A 754 -13.79 -34.36 -4.98
N GLY A 755 -14.49 -33.60 -5.82
CA GLY A 755 -15.57 -32.72 -5.39
C GLY A 755 -15.08 -31.33 -5.03
N GLY A 756 -15.82 -30.69 -4.13
CA GLY A 756 -15.57 -29.34 -3.64
C GLY A 756 -16.23 -28.26 -4.49
N VAL A 757 -16.15 -27.03 -4.00
CA VAL A 757 -16.66 -25.83 -4.66
C VAL A 757 -15.59 -24.76 -4.59
N ALA A 758 -15.39 -24.03 -5.69
CA ALA A 758 -14.54 -22.85 -5.74
C ALA A 758 -15.37 -21.64 -6.18
N ILE A 759 -15.20 -20.51 -5.49
CA ILE A 759 -15.94 -19.27 -5.72
C ILE A 759 -14.96 -18.25 -6.34
N LEU A 760 -15.41 -17.55 -7.38
CA LEU A 760 -14.61 -16.62 -8.15
C LEU A 760 -15.26 -15.23 -8.07
N PRO A 761 -14.76 -14.33 -7.21
CA PRO A 761 -15.22 -12.95 -7.19
C PRO A 761 -14.74 -12.23 -8.46
N ALA A 762 -15.51 -11.24 -8.92
CA ALA A 762 -15.02 -10.30 -9.92
C ALA A 762 -14.14 -9.24 -9.23
N PRO A 763 -12.83 -9.13 -9.54
CA PRO A 763 -11.98 -8.12 -8.92
C PRO A 763 -12.43 -6.72 -9.36
N PRO A 764 -12.53 -5.75 -8.44
CA PRO A 764 -12.93 -4.38 -8.77
C PRO A 764 -11.91 -3.69 -9.67
N ARG A 765 -12.38 -2.75 -10.48
CA ARG A 765 -11.56 -1.89 -11.36
C ARG A 765 -12.11 -0.46 -11.35
N PRO A 766 -12.00 0.26 -10.22
CA PRO A 766 -12.57 1.60 -10.10
C PRO A 766 -11.79 2.61 -10.95
N GLU A 767 -12.52 3.57 -11.54
CA GLU A 767 -11.99 4.80 -12.13
C GLU A 767 -12.06 5.96 -11.12
N ILE A 768 -11.25 7.01 -11.32
CA ILE A 768 -11.15 8.11 -10.34
C ILE A 768 -12.52 8.81 -10.20
N GLY A 769 -13.03 8.83 -8.97
CA GLY A 769 -14.35 9.36 -8.62
C GLY A 769 -15.47 8.32 -8.55
N ASP A 770 -15.20 7.04 -8.82
CA ASP A 770 -16.18 5.96 -8.66
C ASP A 770 -16.56 5.73 -7.18
N SER A 771 -17.82 5.33 -6.95
CA SER A 771 -18.28 4.76 -5.68
C SER A 771 -18.16 3.23 -5.70
N SER A 772 -17.95 2.63 -4.52
CA SER A 772 -17.88 1.18 -4.33
C SER A 772 -19.12 0.43 -4.86
N ALA A 773 -18.91 -0.63 -5.67
CA ALA A 773 -19.97 -1.41 -6.33
C ALA A 773 -19.74 -2.94 -6.42
N ALA A 774 -18.59 -3.50 -6.01
CA ALA A 774 -18.36 -4.95 -6.02
C ALA A 774 -19.03 -5.67 -4.83
N ILE A 775 -19.39 -6.96 -4.99
CA ILE A 775 -19.91 -7.79 -3.88
C ILE A 775 -18.88 -7.88 -2.76
N LYS A 776 -19.32 -7.75 -1.51
CA LYS A 776 -18.51 -7.97 -0.30
C LYS A 776 -18.96 -9.27 0.36
N PHE A 777 -18.13 -10.32 0.32
CA PHE A 777 -18.45 -11.60 0.94
C PHE A 777 -18.15 -11.54 2.44
N THR A 778 -19.19 -11.65 3.26
CA THR A 778 -19.11 -11.52 4.73
C THR A 778 -19.03 -12.86 5.44
N GLY A 779 -19.49 -13.95 4.81
CA GLY A 779 -19.25 -15.30 5.30
C GLY A 779 -19.56 -16.39 4.29
N VAL A 780 -18.83 -17.51 4.39
CA VAL A 780 -19.02 -18.71 3.58
C VAL A 780 -19.25 -19.91 4.49
N SER A 781 -20.18 -20.81 4.13
CA SER A 781 -20.29 -22.09 4.83
C SER A 781 -20.81 -23.20 3.92
N LEU A 782 -20.29 -24.42 4.11
CA LEU A 782 -20.70 -25.60 3.36
C LEU A 782 -21.20 -26.71 4.30
N ALA A 783 -22.50 -26.72 4.57
CA ALA A 783 -23.15 -27.75 5.38
C ALA A 783 -23.53 -28.96 4.50
N GLY A 784 -22.60 -29.90 4.35
CA GLY A 784 -22.80 -31.18 3.64
C GLY A 784 -22.93 -31.05 2.13
N ARG A 785 -24.10 -30.59 1.64
CA ARG A 785 -24.38 -30.29 0.22
C ARG A 785 -25.16 -28.98 0.03
N LEU A 786 -25.20 -28.13 1.05
CA LEU A 786 -25.75 -26.79 0.99
C LEU A 786 -24.61 -25.79 1.20
N LEU A 787 -24.26 -25.06 0.14
CA LEU A 787 -23.41 -23.87 0.24
C LEU A 787 -24.31 -22.69 0.62
N THR A 788 -23.88 -21.90 1.61
CA THR A 788 -24.47 -20.61 1.98
C THR A 788 -23.39 -19.54 1.87
N LEU A 789 -23.73 -18.45 1.18
CA LEU A 789 -22.92 -17.26 1.05
C LEU A 789 -23.69 -16.09 1.66
N GLU A 790 -23.14 -15.50 2.73
CA GLU A 790 -23.59 -14.22 3.26
C GLU A 790 -22.76 -13.13 2.58
N LEU A 791 -23.41 -12.09 2.08
CA LEU A 791 -22.76 -11.04 1.32
C LEU A 791 -23.51 -9.72 1.40
N ASP A 792 -22.78 -8.62 1.27
CA ASP A 792 -23.36 -7.32 0.97
C ASP A 792 -23.22 -7.06 -0.53
N HIS A 793 -24.30 -6.58 -1.15
CA HIS A 793 -24.32 -6.21 -2.56
C HIS A 793 -24.95 -4.82 -2.78
N PRO A 794 -24.65 -4.13 -3.90
CA PRO A 794 -25.24 -2.83 -4.20
C PRO A 794 -26.77 -2.90 -4.32
N THR A 795 -27.43 -1.81 -3.91
CA THR A 795 -28.89 -1.64 -4.03
C THR A 795 -29.33 -1.13 -5.41
N SER A 796 -28.43 -0.50 -6.17
CA SER A 796 -28.71 0.20 -7.44
C SER A 796 -28.26 -0.55 -8.69
N THR A 797 -27.36 -1.53 -8.53
CA THR A 797 -26.80 -2.32 -9.63
C THR A 797 -26.87 -3.82 -9.32
N ALA A 798 -27.06 -4.63 -10.35
CA ALA A 798 -26.92 -6.07 -10.24
C ALA A 798 -25.43 -6.42 -10.32
N SER A 799 -24.96 -7.29 -9.42
CA SER A 799 -23.56 -7.72 -9.35
C SER A 799 -23.46 -9.24 -9.48
N ALA A 800 -22.33 -9.74 -9.98
CA ALA A 800 -22.17 -11.17 -10.27
C ALA A 800 -20.87 -11.75 -9.70
N PHE A 801 -20.91 -13.05 -9.41
CA PHE A 801 -19.76 -13.89 -9.11
C PHE A 801 -19.87 -15.21 -9.88
N GLU A 802 -18.78 -15.94 -10.00
CA GLU A 802 -18.77 -17.25 -10.66
C GLU A 802 -18.44 -18.37 -9.67
N LEU A 803 -18.90 -19.59 -9.97
CA LEU A 803 -18.76 -20.77 -9.13
C LEU A 803 -18.33 -21.95 -10.00
N ARG A 804 -17.27 -22.63 -9.60
CA ARG A 804 -16.75 -23.86 -10.23
C ARG A 804 -16.95 -25.05 -9.30
N THR A 805 -17.57 -26.10 -9.80
CA THR A 805 -17.76 -27.36 -9.06
C THR A 805 -18.09 -28.53 -9.99
N PRO A 806 -17.61 -29.75 -9.71
CA PRO A 806 -18.07 -30.97 -10.38
C PRO A 806 -19.41 -31.49 -9.82
N TRP A 807 -20.04 -30.79 -8.87
CA TRP A 807 -21.32 -31.19 -8.28
C TRP A 807 -22.50 -30.60 -9.06
N VAL A 808 -23.51 -31.43 -9.34
CA VAL A 808 -24.74 -30.96 -9.98
C VAL A 808 -25.51 -30.07 -9.01
N ILE A 809 -25.80 -28.84 -9.41
CA ILE A 809 -26.69 -27.94 -8.68
C ILE A 809 -28.13 -28.44 -8.83
N ALA A 810 -28.82 -28.61 -7.70
CA ALA A 810 -30.20 -29.06 -7.62
C ALA A 810 -31.19 -27.89 -7.45
N SER A 811 -30.79 -26.85 -6.73
CA SER A 811 -31.55 -25.59 -6.61
C SER A 811 -30.71 -24.46 -6.02
N GLU A 812 -30.99 -23.25 -6.45
CA GLU A 812 -30.45 -21.99 -5.95
C GLU A 812 -31.53 -21.09 -5.33
N GLN A 813 -31.14 -20.23 -4.38
CA GLN A 813 -31.99 -19.16 -3.84
C GLN A 813 -31.14 -17.90 -3.57
N GLY A 814 -31.76 -16.72 -3.69
CA GLY A 814 -31.11 -15.42 -3.43
C GLY A 814 -30.32 -14.83 -4.61
N ALA A 815 -30.13 -15.60 -5.68
CA ALA A 815 -29.46 -15.19 -6.92
C ALA A 815 -30.14 -15.82 -8.13
N THR A 816 -29.89 -15.28 -9.32
CA THR A 816 -30.21 -15.95 -10.59
C THR A 816 -28.96 -16.67 -11.12
N MET A 817 -29.11 -17.90 -11.61
CA MET A 817 -27.99 -18.73 -12.09
C MET A 817 -28.01 -18.88 -13.61
N GLU A 818 -26.83 -18.74 -14.23
CA GLU A 818 -26.55 -19.07 -15.63
C GLU A 818 -25.45 -20.15 -15.68
N ALA A 819 -25.59 -21.17 -16.53
CA ALA A 819 -24.52 -22.13 -16.79
C ALA A 819 -23.58 -21.59 -17.89
N VAL A 820 -22.34 -21.26 -17.52
CA VAL A 820 -21.32 -20.74 -18.44
C VAL A 820 -20.69 -21.89 -19.24
N SER A 821 -20.36 -22.98 -18.55
CA SER A 821 -19.91 -24.24 -19.15
C SER A 821 -20.14 -25.42 -18.17
N PRO A 822 -19.91 -26.69 -18.56
CA PRO A 822 -20.10 -27.81 -17.64
C PRO A 822 -19.27 -27.67 -16.35
N GLY A 823 -19.96 -27.58 -15.21
CA GLY A 823 -19.32 -27.38 -13.90
C GLY A 823 -18.87 -25.94 -13.59
N HIS A 824 -19.28 -24.95 -14.41
CA HIS A 824 -18.96 -23.54 -14.23
C HIS A 824 -20.22 -22.69 -14.42
N TYR A 825 -20.59 -21.96 -13.38
CA TYR A 825 -21.85 -21.23 -13.27
C TYR A 825 -21.58 -19.76 -12.93
N ARG A 826 -22.42 -18.86 -13.42
CA ARG A 826 -22.47 -17.45 -13.02
C ARG A 826 -23.71 -17.22 -12.18
N PHE A 827 -23.55 -16.51 -11.08
CA PHE A 827 -24.62 -16.10 -10.18
C PHE A 827 -24.73 -14.58 -10.18
N THR A 828 -25.93 -14.06 -10.44
CA THR A 828 -26.23 -12.63 -10.41
C THR A 828 -27.14 -12.32 -9.23
N VAL A 829 -26.74 -11.36 -8.40
CA VAL A 829 -27.43 -10.90 -7.19
C VAL A 829 -27.93 -9.47 -7.38
N GLY A 830 -29.05 -9.14 -6.74
CA GLY A 830 -29.72 -7.85 -6.90
C GLY A 830 -30.61 -7.77 -8.14
N ALA A 831 -31.27 -6.63 -8.29
CA ALA A 831 -32.14 -6.33 -9.43
C ALA A 831 -31.67 -5.03 -10.10
N LEU A 832 -31.84 -4.95 -11.43
CA LEU A 832 -31.61 -3.72 -12.19
C LEU A 832 -32.71 -2.69 -11.88
N THR A 833 -32.55 -1.93 -10.79
CA THR A 833 -33.50 -0.88 -10.38
C THR A 833 -32.77 0.47 -10.23
N THR A 834 -33.26 1.48 -10.95
CA THR A 834 -32.69 2.84 -10.96
C THR A 834 -33.08 3.66 -9.72
N ALA A 835 -33.32 3.00 -8.57
CA ALA A 835 -33.95 3.59 -7.38
C ALA A 835 -33.06 3.54 -6.12
N GLY A 836 -31.96 2.79 -6.13
CA GLY A 836 -30.96 2.82 -5.06
C GLY A 836 -30.03 4.02 -5.17
N ALA A 837 -29.52 4.51 -4.04
CA ALA A 837 -28.47 5.51 -4.04
C ALA A 837 -27.12 4.89 -4.50
N PRO A 838 -26.26 5.62 -5.23
CA PRO A 838 -24.89 5.20 -5.48
C PRO A 838 -24.14 4.90 -4.17
N GLY A 839 -23.29 3.86 -4.16
CA GLY A 839 -22.55 3.44 -2.97
C GLY A 839 -23.37 2.76 -1.86
N ALA A 840 -24.71 2.71 -1.94
CA ALA A 840 -25.53 2.07 -0.90
C ALA A 840 -25.64 0.55 -1.10
N TYR A 841 -25.25 -0.20 -0.06
CA TYR A 841 -25.28 -1.65 0.01
C TYR A 841 -26.47 -2.19 0.81
N GLN A 842 -26.87 -3.42 0.52
CA GLN A 842 -27.77 -4.21 1.36
C GLN A 842 -27.20 -5.62 1.59
N HIS A 843 -27.47 -6.17 2.76
CA HIS A 843 -27.10 -7.53 3.10
C HIS A 843 -28.04 -8.55 2.44
N GLY A 844 -27.49 -9.66 1.96
CA GLY A 844 -28.21 -10.71 1.27
C GLY A 844 -27.57 -12.09 1.46
N ARG A 845 -28.38 -13.13 1.27
CA ARG A 845 -27.98 -14.53 1.37
C ARG A 845 -28.20 -15.25 0.05
N VAL A 846 -27.17 -15.91 -0.46
CA VAL A 846 -27.29 -16.87 -1.56
C VAL A 846 -27.12 -18.29 -1.01
N THR A 847 -28.00 -19.20 -1.41
CA THR A 847 -27.83 -20.63 -1.10
C THR A 847 -27.83 -21.46 -2.37
N VAL A 848 -26.94 -22.46 -2.41
CA VAL A 848 -26.80 -23.39 -3.53
C VAL A 848 -26.83 -24.81 -2.97
N ALA A 849 -27.91 -25.54 -3.26
CA ALA A 849 -28.05 -26.94 -2.89
C ALA A 849 -27.55 -27.82 -4.04
N PHE A 850 -26.65 -28.74 -3.74
CA PHE A 850 -26.13 -29.72 -4.70
C PHE A 850 -26.85 -31.05 -4.57
N ALA A 851 -27.07 -31.73 -5.70
CA ALA A 851 -27.70 -33.04 -5.73
C ALA A 851 -26.91 -34.06 -4.90
N ALA A 852 -27.65 -34.94 -4.21
CA ALA A 852 -27.07 -36.13 -3.62
C ALA A 852 -26.52 -37.04 -4.72
N VAL A 853 -25.40 -37.74 -4.44
CA VAL A 853 -24.88 -38.74 -5.37
C VAL A 853 -25.75 -39.99 -5.27
N ASP A 854 -26.73 -40.11 -6.16
CA ASP A 854 -27.45 -41.36 -6.35
C ASP A 854 -26.44 -42.45 -6.74
N GLY A 855 -26.33 -43.46 -5.89
CA GLY A 855 -25.43 -44.58 -6.12
C GLY A 855 -25.82 -45.32 -7.39
N TYR A 856 -24.91 -45.38 -8.37
CA TYR A 856 -25.08 -46.08 -9.65
C TYR A 856 -25.66 -47.50 -9.44
N ARG A 857 -26.96 -47.68 -9.68
CA ARG A 857 -27.56 -49.00 -9.87
C ARG A 857 -27.52 -49.35 -11.34
N SER A 858 -26.66 -50.31 -11.67
CA SER A 858 -26.67 -50.99 -12.95
C SER A 858 -27.94 -51.84 -13.11
N GLN A 859 -28.79 -51.49 -14.06
CA GLN A 859 -29.71 -52.33 -14.87
C GLN A 859 -30.69 -51.35 -15.58
N GLY A 860 -31.10 -51.54 -16.83
CA GLY A 860 -31.12 -52.76 -17.61
C GLY A 860 -32.55 -53.30 -17.71
N GLU A 861 -33.16 -53.17 -18.89
CA GLU A 861 -34.42 -53.78 -19.34
C GLU A 861 -35.79 -53.09 -19.08
N ARG A 862 -36.35 -52.56 -20.19
CA ARG A 862 -37.68 -52.81 -20.79
C ARG A 862 -39.01 -52.51 -20.05
N LEU A 863 -39.75 -51.57 -20.67
CA LEU A 863 -41.16 -51.58 -21.09
C LEU A 863 -42.32 -52.01 -20.16
N MET A 864 -43.31 -51.09 -20.09
CA MET A 864 -44.78 -51.31 -20.05
C MET A 864 -45.43 -52.03 -18.85
N SER A 865 -46.34 -51.34 -18.14
CA SER A 865 -47.77 -51.32 -18.53
C SER A 865 -48.62 -50.28 -17.76
N ARG A 866 -49.95 -50.31 -17.96
CA ARG A 866 -50.95 -49.24 -17.77
C ARG A 866 -51.57 -49.11 -16.36
N GLN A 867 -52.00 -47.87 -16.07
CA GLN A 867 -53.25 -47.41 -15.41
C GLN A 867 -54.01 -48.31 -14.40
N SER A 868 -54.13 -47.81 -13.17
CA SER A 868 -55.39 -47.53 -12.42
C SER A 868 -55.01 -46.97 -11.03
N GLY A 869 -55.66 -46.00 -10.38
CA GLY A 869 -56.93 -45.30 -10.62
C GLY A 869 -57.77 -45.28 -9.34
N VAL A 870 -58.34 -44.11 -8.96
CA VAL A 870 -59.22 -43.85 -7.78
C VAL A 870 -58.49 -43.76 -6.42
N SER A 871 -58.87 -42.92 -5.44
CA SER A 871 -59.33 -41.50 -5.37
C SER A 871 -59.38 -41.07 -3.88
N LEU A 872 -59.35 -39.76 -3.58
CA LEU A 872 -60.23 -39.09 -2.59
C LEU A 872 -59.93 -37.58 -2.52
N SER A 873 -60.86 -36.80 -1.95
CA SER A 873 -61.06 -35.38 -2.33
C SER A 873 -61.15 -34.38 -1.18
N ARG A 874 -60.75 -33.14 -1.48
CA ARG A 874 -61.34 -31.86 -1.00
C ARG A 874 -62.31 -31.94 0.20
N ARG A 875 -61.82 -31.65 1.40
CA ARG A 875 -62.52 -30.87 2.45
C ARG A 875 -61.55 -30.59 3.59
N ASP A 876 -61.11 -29.33 3.67
CA ASP A 876 -60.71 -28.55 4.85
C ASP A 876 -59.75 -27.42 4.41
N PHE A 877 -59.86 -26.17 4.88
CA PHE A 877 -61.04 -25.36 5.19
C PHE A 877 -60.60 -23.89 5.00
N ILE A 878 -61.27 -23.11 4.15
CA ILE A 878 -60.89 -21.69 3.91
C ILE A 878 -61.57 -20.78 4.94
N GLY A 879 -60.81 -19.85 5.53
CA GLY A 879 -61.30 -18.81 6.42
C GLY A 879 -60.67 -17.45 6.13
N THR A 880 -61.16 -16.76 5.09
CA THR A 880 -60.78 -15.39 4.72
C THR A 880 -61.49 -14.33 5.57
N GLY A 881 -60.83 -13.19 5.82
CA GLY A 881 -61.48 -11.99 6.37
C GLY A 881 -60.69 -10.70 6.16
N LEU A 882 -61.10 -9.88 5.20
CA LEU A 882 -60.61 -8.50 5.00
C LEU A 882 -61.71 -7.67 4.32
N VAL A 883 -62.27 -6.68 5.03
CA VAL A 883 -63.13 -5.62 4.47
C VAL A 883 -62.88 -4.32 5.23
N ALA A 884 -62.71 -3.22 4.51
CA ALA A 884 -62.51 -1.87 5.05
C ALA A 884 -63.84 -1.13 5.29
N GLY A 885 -63.83 -0.11 6.16
CA GLY A 885 -64.94 0.82 6.40
C GLY A 885 -64.48 2.27 6.31
N ILE A 886 -65.24 3.09 5.57
CA ILE A 886 -64.96 4.51 5.29
C ILE A 886 -65.76 5.42 6.23
N GLY A 887 -65.22 6.58 6.62
CA GLY A 887 -65.94 7.62 7.36
C GLY A 887 -65.45 9.05 7.09
N THR A 888 -66.37 9.92 6.64
CA THR A 888 -66.15 11.32 6.24
C THR A 888 -67.40 12.14 6.61
N ALA A 889 -67.37 13.42 6.96
CA ALA A 889 -66.33 14.41 7.32
C ALA A 889 -67.09 15.65 7.89
N LEU A 890 -66.44 16.80 8.19
CA LEU A 890 -66.97 18.18 7.98
C LEU A 890 -66.03 19.30 8.52
N ALA A 891 -66.17 20.53 7.98
CA ALA A 891 -65.37 21.75 8.23
C ALA A 891 -65.58 22.34 9.66
N GLY A 892 -64.71 23.16 10.29
CA GLY A 892 -64.01 24.42 9.90
C GLY A 892 -64.39 25.52 10.95
N PRO A 893 -63.88 26.79 10.97
CA PRO A 893 -62.85 27.46 10.16
C PRO A 893 -61.77 28.18 11.08
N PRO A 894 -61.24 29.44 10.90
CA PRO A 894 -59.78 29.68 11.04
C PRO A 894 -59.32 30.72 12.11
N ALA A 895 -58.07 30.58 12.58
CA ALA A 895 -57.22 31.56 13.30
C ALA A 895 -55.88 30.87 13.66
N ALA A 896 -54.73 31.51 13.86
CA ALA A 896 -54.23 32.87 13.56
C ALA A 896 -52.68 32.79 13.48
N ALA A 897 -52.02 33.85 12.99
CA ALA A 897 -50.57 33.95 13.04
C ALA A 897 -50.10 34.61 14.34
N GLU A 898 -49.15 33.99 15.04
CA GLU A 898 -48.35 34.55 16.15
C GLU A 898 -47.01 33.78 16.24
N PRO A 899 -45.97 34.34 16.87
CA PRO A 899 -45.36 35.63 16.58
C PRO A 899 -43.88 35.45 16.20
N ALA A 900 -43.15 36.53 15.91
CA ALA A 900 -41.69 36.45 15.75
C ALA A 900 -41.05 35.95 17.05
N GLY A 901 -40.33 34.82 16.97
CA GLY A 901 -39.61 34.25 18.10
C GLY A 901 -38.52 35.21 18.60
N SER A 902 -38.28 35.22 19.91
CA SER A 902 -37.17 35.97 20.49
C SER A 902 -35.83 35.51 19.89
N PRO A 903 -34.85 36.42 19.67
CA PRO A 903 -33.57 36.04 19.10
C PRO A 903 -32.87 34.98 19.98
N PRO A 904 -32.12 34.04 19.37
CA PRO A 904 -31.47 32.96 20.10
C PRO A 904 -30.47 33.51 21.13
N PRO A 905 -30.29 32.83 22.27
CA PRO A 905 -29.37 33.28 23.31
C PRO A 905 -27.92 33.25 22.82
N LEU A 906 -27.19 34.33 23.12
CA LEU A 906 -25.79 34.52 22.74
C LEU A 906 -24.91 33.32 23.15
N ILE A 907 -24.25 32.68 22.18
CA ILE A 907 -23.40 31.50 22.44
C ILE A 907 -22.14 31.95 23.19
N THR A 908 -22.04 31.56 24.47
CA THR A 908 -20.91 31.92 25.33
C THR A 908 -20.06 30.73 25.76
N LYS A 909 -18.73 30.89 25.75
CA LYS A 909 -17.76 29.90 26.25
C LYS A 909 -17.09 30.43 27.52
N ALA A 910 -16.84 29.55 28.49
CA ALA A 910 -16.15 29.93 29.72
C ALA A 910 -14.63 29.96 29.51
N ILE A 911 -13.96 30.99 30.02
CA ILE A 911 -12.49 31.05 30.06
C ILE A 911 -11.99 30.00 31.08
N PRO A 912 -11.10 29.06 30.71
CA PRO A 912 -10.70 27.96 31.59
C PRO A 912 -10.07 28.37 32.93
N SER A 913 -9.41 29.53 32.98
CA SER A 913 -8.70 30.02 34.18
C SER A 913 -9.55 30.89 35.11
N SER A 914 -10.65 31.50 34.64
CA SER A 914 -11.46 32.45 35.42
C SER A 914 -12.94 32.09 35.53
N GLY A 915 -13.43 31.14 34.74
CA GLY A 915 -14.85 30.76 34.68
C GLY A 915 -15.77 31.82 34.05
N GLN A 916 -15.25 33.01 33.72
CA GLN A 916 -16.03 34.07 33.08
C GLN A 916 -16.49 33.61 31.70
N ARG A 917 -17.80 33.71 31.44
CA ARG A 917 -18.38 33.38 30.13
C ARG A 917 -18.27 34.60 29.20
N LEU A 918 -17.59 34.43 28.07
CA LEU A 918 -17.49 35.42 27.01
C LEU A 918 -18.27 34.95 25.78
N ALA A 919 -18.73 35.91 24.96
CA ALA A 919 -19.32 35.61 23.65
C ALA A 919 -18.31 34.89 22.75
N THR A 920 -18.78 33.94 21.96
CA THR A 920 -17.94 33.21 21.00
C THR A 920 -17.76 34.09 19.76
N ILE A 921 -16.52 34.45 19.45
CA ILE A 921 -16.17 35.26 18.27
C ILE A 921 -15.42 34.35 17.30
N GLY A 922 -15.92 34.24 16.07
CA GLY A 922 -15.19 33.64 14.95
C GLY A 922 -14.33 34.69 14.26
N ILE A 923 -13.10 34.32 13.88
CA ILE A 923 -12.22 35.14 13.05
C ILE A 923 -11.83 34.29 11.85
N ALA A 924 -12.08 34.81 10.65
CA ALA A 924 -11.69 34.21 9.38
C ALA A 924 -10.97 35.26 8.52
N THR A 925 -10.09 34.80 7.64
CA THR A 925 -9.38 35.62 6.65
C THR A 925 -9.66 35.04 5.27
N ASP A 926 -9.91 35.91 4.29
CA ASP A 926 -10.53 35.50 3.03
C ASP A 926 -9.82 36.10 1.80
N THR A 927 -9.95 35.43 0.66
CA THR A 927 -9.31 35.75 -0.63
C THR A 927 -10.26 35.50 -1.80
N PHE A 928 -11.40 36.19 -1.83
CA PHE A 928 -12.32 36.18 -2.97
C PHE A 928 -12.13 37.38 -3.92
N GLY A 929 -12.56 37.22 -5.17
CA GLY A 929 -12.61 38.28 -6.18
C GLY A 929 -13.81 39.22 -6.00
N GLU A 930 -13.77 40.39 -6.64
CA GLU A 930 -14.76 41.47 -6.44
C GLU A 930 -16.23 41.05 -6.67
N SER A 931 -16.48 40.08 -7.54
CA SER A 931 -17.84 39.64 -7.91
C SER A 931 -18.64 38.98 -6.78
N ALA A 932 -18.00 38.53 -5.69
CA ALA A 932 -18.68 37.88 -4.56
C ALA A 932 -18.97 38.83 -3.38
N ARG A 933 -18.50 40.09 -3.42
CA ARG A 933 -18.54 41.01 -2.27
C ARG A 933 -19.96 41.32 -1.77
N ASP A 934 -20.93 41.45 -2.67
CA ASP A 934 -22.29 41.84 -2.29
C ASP A 934 -23.07 40.67 -1.64
N GLU A 935 -22.85 39.44 -2.10
CA GLU A 935 -23.44 38.24 -1.50
C GLU A 935 -22.85 37.97 -0.10
N ILE A 936 -21.53 38.12 0.04
CA ILE A 936 -20.84 38.00 1.33
C ILE A 936 -21.32 39.09 2.30
N ARG A 937 -21.48 40.34 1.84
CA ARG A 937 -22.02 41.42 2.68
C ARG A 937 -23.42 41.10 3.19
N ALA A 938 -24.31 40.62 2.32
CA ALA A 938 -25.67 40.24 2.71
C ALA A 938 -25.67 39.12 3.77
N GLU A 939 -24.76 38.15 3.66
CA GLU A 939 -24.63 37.08 4.65
C GLU A 939 -24.03 37.57 5.99
N LEU A 940 -23.05 38.47 5.97
CA LEU A 940 -22.50 39.09 7.19
C LEU A 940 -23.53 39.99 7.90
N GLU A 941 -24.35 40.72 7.15
CA GLU A 941 -25.50 41.47 7.68
C GLU A 941 -26.52 40.51 8.31
N ARG A 942 -26.88 39.41 7.63
CA ARG A 942 -27.77 38.36 8.15
C ARG A 942 -27.24 37.71 9.42
N MET A 943 -25.93 37.47 9.53
CA MET A 943 -25.30 36.96 10.76
C MET A 943 -25.43 37.93 11.94
N SER A 944 -25.29 39.24 11.69
CA SER A 944 -25.52 40.28 12.70
C SER A 944 -26.98 40.32 13.17
N GLU A 945 -27.94 40.21 12.24
CA GLU A 945 -29.38 40.12 12.56
C GLU A 945 -29.73 38.88 13.38
N LEU A 946 -29.01 37.76 13.18
CA LEU A 946 -29.14 36.53 13.97
C LEU A 946 -28.42 36.60 15.34
N GLY A 947 -27.85 37.75 15.71
CA GLY A 947 -27.25 38.00 17.03
C GLY A 947 -25.75 37.71 17.14
N ALA A 948 -25.05 37.49 16.02
CA ALA A 948 -23.59 37.38 16.04
C ALA A 948 -22.92 38.76 16.15
N SER A 949 -21.76 38.84 16.83
CA SER A 949 -20.89 40.01 16.78
C SER A 949 -19.83 39.80 15.69
N VAL A 950 -20.02 40.44 14.54
CA VAL A 950 -19.14 40.33 13.36
C VAL A 950 -18.07 41.43 13.39
N ILE A 951 -16.82 41.06 13.13
CA ILE A 951 -15.71 42.00 12.94
C ILE A 951 -15.13 41.76 11.54
N ASP A 952 -15.60 42.54 10.56
CA ASP A 952 -15.00 42.57 9.22
C ASP A 952 -13.67 43.35 9.28
N THR A 953 -12.57 42.66 8.95
CA THR A 953 -11.21 43.24 8.89
C THR A 953 -10.77 43.59 7.46
N ALA A 954 -11.55 43.19 6.44
CA ALA A 954 -11.26 43.39 5.03
C ALA A 954 -11.83 44.70 4.47
N ALA A 955 -12.82 45.31 5.11
CA ALA A 955 -13.40 46.60 4.71
C ALA A 955 -12.42 47.80 4.75
N ALA A 956 -11.22 47.63 5.31
CA ALA A 956 -10.21 48.68 5.49
C ALA A 956 -8.91 48.46 4.66
N TYR A 957 -8.95 47.58 3.65
CA TYR A 957 -7.89 47.36 2.66
C TYR A 957 -8.36 47.68 1.23
#